data_AF-A0A8S2AU60-F1
#
_entry.id   AF-A0A8S2AU60-F1
#
_cell.length_a   1.000
_cell.length_b   1.000
_cell.length_c   1.000
_cell.angle_alpha   90.00
_cell.angle_beta   90.00
_cell.angle_gamma   90.00
#
_symmetry.space_group_name_H-M   'P 1'
#
loop_
_entity.id
_entity.type
_entity.pdbx_description
1 polymer ?
#
loop_
_entity_poly.entity_id
_entity_poly.type
_entity_poly.pdbx_seq_one_letter_code
_entity_poly.pdbx_strand_id
1 'polypeptide(L)'
;MAKTRPGVASSAKSKLSKKDIDSYTIKGTTKIVRVGDCVLMRPSDAGKAPYVARVEKIEADARNNVKVHCRWYYRPEESLGGRRQFHGAKELFLSDHYDMQSAHTIEGKCIVHTFKNYTRLENVGVEDYYCRFEYKAATGAFTPDRVAVYCKCEMPYNPDDLMVQCEGCKDWSYYYVIVALKKMEPKDLRMDLLHRQPMILRWKPSAGKDDGGMKSNNPSKFSLSQFPKEIQSNPQENHSSDHIVQNSNEGIGNSSAFGTKERVYDVVRETMHSAISANKTGVLDITLSDFQEGYFSLSLEDRGKLLLVLAKEYDVNREQVRELVKQYLGLENPASDDKDALSSVFYRTEQNLRHALRPTYEVLFERLNTHPGGLRFLSILRADLLSILTKENTPSLRTLDSCLKEKLGMWLSPATLELHQITWDDPASLLEKIVAYEAVHPISNLLDLKRRLGIGRRCFGYFHPSIPGEPLIFIEVALMETVAQTIQEVLWDNPPIPENQATCALFYSISSTQPGLAGINLGKFLIKRVITLVKKDMPHVSTFATLSPIPGFMQWLLSKLSSQSRFAEDERGTQSNSPSSTFSEKVLLPEEEQALMSLSDDSSSGSNGMEVLLKLLSVKNCDWATSPRLLPVLEPILMRLCARYLLQEKKRGKALDSVANFHLQNGAMVERINWMADRSEKGIHQSGGIMVNYVYRLENIEDYAQSYFGSGKIHASPGIHSRL
;
A
#
# COMPACT_ATOMS: atom_id res chain seq x y z
N MET A 1 82.61 -41.56 10.05
CA MET A 1 82.20 -41.36 11.46
C MET A 1 80.73 -40.97 11.44
N ALA A 2 79.75 -41.55 12.14
CA ALA A 2 79.73 -42.53 13.20
C ALA A 2 78.35 -43.21 13.27
N LYS A 3 78.37 -44.52 13.54
CA LYS A 3 77.41 -45.38 14.27
C LYS A 3 75.90 -45.20 14.08
N THR A 4 75.30 -46.18 13.42
CA THR A 4 73.91 -46.64 13.54
C THR A 4 73.69 -47.48 14.81
N ARG A 5 72.61 -47.20 15.55
CA ARG A 5 71.89 -48.13 16.44
C ARG A 5 70.39 -47.76 16.50
N PRO A 6 69.50 -48.73 16.78
CA PRO A 6 68.08 -48.71 16.40
C PRO A 6 67.16 -48.15 17.50
N GLY A 7 66.06 -47.51 17.11
CA GLY A 7 65.07 -46.92 18.01
C GLY A 7 63.65 -47.40 17.75
N VAL A 8 63.20 -48.33 18.60
CA VAL A 8 61.84 -48.51 19.15
C VAL A 8 60.65 -48.48 18.16
N ALA A 9 60.12 -49.68 17.88
CA ALA A 9 58.80 -49.87 17.31
C ALA A 9 57.71 -49.35 18.26
N SER A 10 56.92 -48.37 17.82
CA SER A 10 55.77 -47.87 18.55
C SER A 10 54.57 -48.81 18.40
N SER A 11 54.21 -49.44 19.52
CA SER A 11 52.87 -49.85 19.95
C SER A 11 51.74 -49.75 18.90
N ALA A 12 51.27 -50.92 18.47
CA ALA A 12 49.99 -51.10 17.79
C ALA A 12 48.84 -50.60 18.69
N LYS A 13 48.26 -49.44 18.37
CA LYS A 13 46.96 -49.04 18.92
C LYS A 13 45.89 -49.97 18.36
N SER A 14 45.32 -50.78 19.25
CA SER A 14 44.13 -51.60 18.99
C SER A 14 43.05 -50.77 18.29
N LYS A 15 42.57 -51.26 17.14
CA LYS A 15 41.34 -50.76 16.53
C LYS A 15 40.21 -51.06 17.51
N LEU A 16 39.79 -50.06 18.29
CA LEU A 16 38.52 -50.10 19.03
C LEU A 16 37.42 -50.47 18.03
N SER A 17 36.81 -51.63 18.22
CA SER A 17 35.79 -52.17 17.32
C SER A 17 34.57 -51.26 17.35
N LYS A 18 34.36 -50.49 16.27
CA LYS A 18 33.07 -49.84 16.03
C LYS A 18 32.05 -50.92 15.70
N LYS A 19 30.91 -50.91 16.39
CA LYS A 19 29.82 -51.85 16.13
C LYS A 19 28.69 -51.10 15.47
N ASP A 20 28.24 -51.59 14.32
CA ASP A 20 27.02 -51.11 13.69
C ASP A 20 25.84 -51.58 14.54
N ILE A 21 24.93 -50.64 14.84
CA ILE A 21 23.74 -50.92 15.65
C ILE A 21 22.48 -50.57 14.86
N ASP A 22 21.41 -51.31 15.09
CA ASP A 22 20.20 -51.21 14.25
C ASP A 22 19.25 -50.09 14.70
N SER A 23 19.40 -49.58 15.93
CA SER A 23 18.54 -48.52 16.46
C SER A 23 19.16 -47.72 17.61
N TYR A 24 18.66 -46.51 17.82
CA TYR A 24 19.00 -45.61 18.92
C TYR A 24 17.74 -45.02 19.54
N THR A 25 17.65 -45.00 20.88
CA THR A 25 16.55 -44.35 21.60
C THR A 25 16.91 -42.90 21.89
N ILE A 26 16.09 -41.95 21.45
CA ILE A 26 16.34 -40.52 21.66
C ILE A 26 16.30 -40.23 23.15
N LYS A 27 17.42 -39.69 23.68
CA LYS A 27 17.61 -39.41 25.10
C LYS A 27 16.48 -38.53 25.65
N GLY A 28 15.85 -38.98 26.74
CA GLY A 28 14.72 -38.28 27.37
C GLY A 28 13.35 -38.57 26.74
N THR A 29 13.27 -39.49 25.78
CA THR A 29 12.01 -39.89 25.14
C THR A 29 11.91 -41.41 24.97
N THR A 30 10.73 -41.91 24.64
CA THR A 30 10.49 -43.32 24.27
C THR A 30 10.64 -43.59 22.76
N LYS A 31 11.05 -42.60 21.97
CA LYS A 31 11.13 -42.70 20.50
C LYS A 31 12.42 -43.40 20.06
N ILE A 32 12.27 -44.45 19.24
CA ILE A 32 13.37 -45.24 18.69
C ILE A 32 13.61 -44.84 17.23
N VAL A 33 14.85 -44.46 16.90
CA VAL A 33 15.35 -44.15 15.57
C VAL A 33 16.08 -45.37 15.01
N ARG A 34 15.81 -45.74 13.76
CA ARG A 34 16.44 -46.84 13.02
C ARG A 34 17.10 -46.30 11.75
N VAL A 35 17.98 -47.11 11.16
CA VAL A 35 18.51 -46.83 9.82
C VAL A 35 17.36 -46.71 8.82
N GLY A 36 17.39 -45.66 8.01
CA GLY A 36 16.35 -45.30 7.04
C GLY A 36 15.35 -44.25 7.53
N ASP A 37 15.24 -44.02 8.84
CA ASP A 37 14.34 -43.00 9.40
C ASP A 37 14.78 -41.58 9.05
N CYS A 38 13.80 -40.67 8.96
CA CYS A 38 14.05 -39.22 8.92
C CYS A 38 13.91 -38.61 10.31
N VAL A 39 14.79 -37.67 10.63
CA VAL A 39 14.91 -37.08 11.96
C VAL A 39 15.11 -35.57 11.89
N LEU A 40 14.67 -34.89 12.94
CA LEU A 40 14.97 -33.49 13.22
C LEU A 40 16.26 -33.41 14.02
N MET A 41 17.20 -32.60 13.55
CA MET A 41 18.50 -32.36 14.17
C MET A 41 18.56 -30.94 14.73
N ARG A 42 18.98 -30.83 15.98
CA ARG A 42 19.16 -29.55 16.67
C ARG A 42 20.18 -28.67 15.92
N PRO A 43 19.85 -27.40 15.64
CA PRO A 43 20.82 -26.47 15.09
C PRO A 43 21.78 -25.96 16.17
N SER A 44 22.97 -25.51 15.77
CA SER A 44 23.93 -24.89 16.71
C SER A 44 23.46 -23.52 17.22
N ASP A 45 22.53 -22.87 16.52
CA ASP A 45 21.95 -21.58 16.84
C ASP A 45 20.49 -21.77 17.27
N ALA A 46 20.14 -21.34 18.48
CA ALA A 46 18.83 -21.54 19.09
C ALA A 46 17.68 -20.82 18.36
N GLY A 47 17.98 -19.86 17.46
CA GLY A 47 16.98 -19.16 16.66
C GLY A 47 16.60 -19.83 15.33
N LYS A 48 17.28 -20.92 14.94
CA LYS A 48 17.04 -21.60 13.65
C LYS A 48 16.07 -22.77 13.80
N ALA A 49 15.34 -23.07 12.72
CA ALA A 49 14.53 -24.27 12.64
C ALA A 49 15.42 -25.53 12.67
N PRO A 50 14.93 -26.66 13.21
CA PRO A 50 15.66 -27.92 13.16
C PRO A 50 15.95 -28.36 11.72
N TYR A 51 17.15 -28.87 11.51
CA TYR A 51 17.57 -29.45 10.24
C TYR A 51 16.92 -30.81 10.05
N VAL A 52 16.64 -31.20 8.81
CA VAL A 52 16.03 -32.50 8.50
C VAL A 52 17.09 -33.41 7.89
N ALA A 53 17.22 -34.63 8.38
CA ALA A 53 18.18 -35.59 7.87
C ALA A 53 17.62 -37.01 7.80
N ARG A 54 18.07 -37.79 6.83
CA ARG A 54 17.86 -39.24 6.77
C ARG A 54 19.02 -39.96 7.44
N VAL A 55 18.73 -40.91 8.32
CA VAL A 55 19.75 -41.74 8.96
C VAL A 55 20.16 -42.86 8.00
N GLU A 56 21.41 -42.84 7.55
CA GLU A 56 21.95 -43.85 6.63
C GLU A 56 22.67 -44.97 7.38
N LYS A 57 23.27 -44.66 8.53
CA LYS A 57 23.98 -45.64 9.36
C LYS A 57 24.05 -45.19 10.82
N ILE A 58 24.02 -46.13 11.76
CA ILE A 58 24.24 -45.87 13.19
C ILE A 58 25.43 -46.71 13.68
N GLU A 59 26.40 -46.05 14.31
CA GLU A 59 27.61 -46.69 14.84
C GLU A 59 27.75 -46.37 16.33
N ALA A 60 28.06 -47.38 17.15
CA ALA A 60 28.46 -47.21 18.54
C ALA A 60 29.95 -47.50 18.72
N ASP A 61 30.62 -46.65 19.50
CA ASP A 61 31.98 -46.93 19.97
C ASP A 61 31.96 -47.81 21.24
N ALA A 62 33.15 -48.27 21.66
CA ALA A 62 33.31 -49.10 22.86
C ALA A 62 32.90 -48.40 24.18
N ARG A 63 32.64 -47.08 24.15
CA ARG A 63 32.16 -46.27 25.30
C ARG A 63 30.67 -45.98 25.20
N ASN A 64 29.97 -46.64 24.27
CA ASN A 64 28.55 -46.47 24.00
C ASN A 64 28.18 -45.05 23.51
N ASN A 65 29.14 -44.29 22.96
CA ASN A 65 28.82 -43.07 22.24
C ASN A 65 28.29 -43.44 20.87
N VAL A 66 27.07 -43.00 20.59
CA VAL A 66 26.39 -43.31 19.33
C VAL A 66 26.56 -42.15 18.36
N LYS A 67 27.02 -42.47 17.15
CA LYS A 67 27.10 -41.56 16.01
C LYS A 67 26.16 -42.01 14.91
N VAL A 68 25.58 -41.05 14.21
CA VAL A 68 24.70 -41.27 13.07
C VAL A 68 25.35 -40.68 11.83
N HIS A 69 25.46 -41.49 10.78
CA HIS A 69 25.77 -41.00 9.44
C HIS A 69 24.45 -40.57 8.83
N CYS A 70 24.37 -39.30 8.44
CA CYS A 70 23.14 -38.70 7.97
C CYS A 70 23.32 -38.11 6.57
N ARG A 71 22.22 -38.13 5.82
CA ARG A 71 22.08 -37.45 4.54
C ARG A 71 21.12 -36.27 4.73
N TRP A 72 21.57 -35.06 4.40
CA TRP A 72 20.82 -33.85 4.70
C TRP A 72 19.72 -33.57 3.69
N TYR A 73 18.61 -33.03 4.19
CA TYR A 73 17.62 -32.34 3.38
C TYR A 73 17.79 -30.84 3.53
N TYR A 74 17.63 -30.13 2.42
CA TYR A 74 17.67 -28.67 2.38
C TYR A 74 16.25 -28.15 2.22
N ARG A 75 15.91 -27.09 2.95
CA ARG A 75 14.72 -26.31 2.67
C ARG A 75 14.95 -25.43 1.44
N PRO A 76 13.89 -25.02 0.72
CA PRO A 76 14.00 -24.10 -0.39
C PRO A 76 14.84 -22.84 -0.12
N GLU A 77 14.67 -22.22 1.04
CA GLU A 77 15.42 -21.06 1.51
C GLU A 77 16.91 -21.31 1.75
N GLU A 78 17.32 -22.57 1.92
CA GLU A 78 18.72 -22.97 2.15
C GLU A 78 19.46 -23.29 0.84
N SER A 79 18.75 -23.30 -0.30
CA SER A 79 19.33 -23.59 -1.61
C SER A 79 19.91 -22.33 -2.28
N LEU A 80 20.91 -22.50 -3.16
CA LEU A 80 21.56 -21.39 -3.89
C LEU A 80 20.60 -20.52 -4.72
N GLY A 81 19.43 -21.06 -5.09
CA GLY A 81 18.39 -20.34 -5.85
C GLY A 81 17.30 -19.69 -5.00
N GLY A 82 17.33 -19.88 -3.68
CA GLY A 82 16.34 -19.43 -2.72
C GLY A 82 14.95 -20.06 -2.90
N ARG A 83 14.04 -19.75 -1.97
CA ARG A 83 12.63 -20.15 -2.08
C ARG A 83 11.96 -19.43 -3.26
N ARG A 84 11.14 -20.16 -4.01
CA ARG A 84 10.35 -19.68 -5.16
C ARG A 84 8.88 -19.88 -4.84
N GLN A 85 8.01 -19.15 -5.53
CA GLN A 85 6.55 -19.18 -5.30
C GLN A 85 5.93 -20.57 -5.48
N PHE A 86 6.51 -21.44 -6.31
CA PHE A 86 5.99 -22.79 -6.53
C PHE A 86 6.43 -23.82 -5.48
N HIS A 87 7.31 -23.43 -4.54
CA HIS A 87 7.77 -24.33 -3.48
C HIS A 87 6.77 -24.37 -2.32
N GLY A 88 6.36 -25.56 -1.92
CA GLY A 88 5.47 -25.68 -0.77
C GLY A 88 6.17 -25.43 0.57
N ALA A 89 5.41 -25.05 1.59
CA ALA A 89 5.84 -24.77 2.95
C ALA A 89 6.54 -25.97 3.61
N LYS A 90 6.07 -27.20 3.32
CA LYS A 90 6.64 -28.46 3.84
C LYS A 90 7.63 -29.14 2.89
N GLU A 91 8.05 -28.44 1.84
CA GLU A 91 8.96 -28.99 0.84
C GLU A 91 10.41 -29.03 1.35
N LEU A 92 11.07 -30.13 1.01
CA LEU A 92 12.49 -30.37 1.23
C LEU A 92 13.14 -30.87 -0.05
N PHE A 93 14.44 -30.64 -0.18
CA PHE A 93 15.28 -31.19 -1.24
C PHE A 93 16.26 -32.19 -0.67
N LEU A 94 16.19 -33.43 -1.14
CA LEU A 94 17.14 -34.46 -0.74
C LEU A 94 18.50 -34.13 -1.36
N SER A 95 19.53 -33.92 -0.54
CA SER A 95 20.82 -33.48 -1.06
C SER A 95 21.82 -34.62 -1.28
N ASP A 96 22.94 -34.35 -1.95
CA ASP A 96 24.13 -35.22 -1.98
C ASP A 96 25.10 -34.97 -0.80
N HIS A 97 24.66 -34.21 0.21
CA HIS A 97 25.46 -33.89 1.40
C HIS A 97 25.30 -34.97 2.48
N TYR A 98 26.40 -35.66 2.76
CA TYR A 98 26.53 -36.64 3.83
C TYR A 98 27.44 -36.13 4.95
N ASP A 99 27.07 -36.41 6.19
CA ASP A 99 27.85 -36.01 7.36
C ASP A 99 27.71 -37.03 8.51
N MET A 100 28.57 -36.93 9.53
CA MET A 100 28.54 -37.75 10.73
C MET A 100 28.28 -36.91 11.97
N GLN A 101 27.11 -37.12 12.59
CA GLN A 101 26.66 -36.36 13.76
C GLN A 101 26.53 -37.22 15.01
N SER A 102 26.55 -36.58 16.18
CA SER A 102 26.25 -37.27 17.44
C SER A 102 24.77 -37.60 17.50
N ALA A 103 24.38 -38.82 17.90
CA ALA A 103 22.97 -39.18 18.03
C ALA A 103 22.21 -38.32 19.07
N HIS A 104 22.92 -37.60 19.93
CA HIS A 104 22.36 -36.66 20.91
C HIS A 104 21.81 -35.36 20.28
N THR A 105 22.15 -35.06 19.03
CA THR A 105 21.59 -33.90 18.32
C THR A 105 20.19 -34.17 17.78
N ILE A 106 19.73 -35.43 17.80
CA ILE A 106 18.38 -35.79 17.34
C ILE A 106 17.36 -35.28 18.35
N GLU A 107 16.45 -34.42 17.90
CA GLU A 107 15.35 -33.88 18.73
C GLU A 107 14.06 -34.69 18.57
N GLY A 108 13.87 -35.29 17.39
CA GLY A 108 12.65 -36.03 17.08
C GLY A 108 12.74 -36.80 15.76
N LYS A 109 11.69 -37.59 15.49
CA LYS A 109 11.45 -38.22 14.18
C LYS A 109 10.50 -37.35 13.37
N CYS A 110 10.74 -37.31 12.07
CA CYS A 110 9.84 -36.74 11.09
C CYS A 110 9.64 -37.72 9.93
N ILE A 111 8.66 -37.44 9.07
CA ILE A 111 8.38 -38.27 7.90
C ILE A 111 8.58 -37.42 6.66
N VAL A 112 9.49 -37.86 5.78
CA VAL A 112 9.67 -37.24 4.46
C VAL A 112 9.04 -38.15 3.42
N HIS A 113 7.91 -37.72 2.90
CA HIS A 113 7.13 -38.44 1.91
C HIS A 113 7.67 -38.22 0.50
N THR A 114 7.42 -39.19 -0.38
CA THR A 114 7.44 -38.87 -1.81
C THR A 114 6.30 -37.90 -2.12
N PHE A 115 6.48 -37.01 -3.09
CA PHE A 115 5.43 -36.07 -3.48
C PHE A 115 4.06 -36.74 -3.69
N LYS A 116 4.05 -37.88 -4.38
CA LYS A 116 2.84 -38.69 -4.65
C LYS A 116 2.15 -39.19 -3.37
N ASN A 117 2.91 -39.57 -2.35
CA ASN A 117 2.34 -40.05 -1.09
C ASN A 117 1.86 -38.88 -0.23
N TYR A 118 2.61 -37.78 -0.20
CA TYR A 118 2.25 -36.57 0.53
C TYR A 118 0.90 -36.02 0.07
N THR A 119 0.68 -35.93 -1.25
CA THR A 119 -0.60 -35.45 -1.83
C THR A 119 -1.79 -36.37 -1.57
N ARG A 120 -1.58 -37.56 -0.98
CA ARG A 120 -2.63 -38.54 -0.64
C ARG A 120 -2.93 -38.58 0.86
N LEU A 121 -2.22 -37.81 1.67
CA LEU A 121 -2.49 -37.74 3.11
C LEU A 121 -3.81 -37.01 3.34
N GLU A 122 -4.70 -37.60 4.14
CA GLU A 122 -5.96 -36.95 4.54
C GLU A 122 -5.70 -35.73 5.45
N ASN A 123 -4.66 -35.82 6.29
CA ASN A 123 -4.21 -34.75 7.16
C ASN A 123 -2.68 -34.70 7.19
N VAL A 124 -2.11 -33.52 6.93
CA VAL A 124 -0.67 -33.28 7.01
C VAL A 124 -0.30 -32.89 8.45
N GLY A 125 0.52 -33.69 9.11
CA GLY A 125 1.03 -33.42 10.45
C GLY A 125 2.16 -32.38 10.47
N VAL A 126 2.49 -31.90 11.67
CA VAL A 126 3.55 -30.89 11.89
C VAL A 126 4.92 -31.41 11.41
N GLU A 127 5.14 -32.73 11.52
CA GLU A 127 6.38 -33.43 11.19
C GLU A 127 6.37 -34.13 9.83
N ASP A 128 5.36 -33.85 9.00
CA ASP A 128 5.28 -34.35 7.63
C ASP A 128 5.92 -33.35 6.66
N TYR A 129 6.82 -33.87 5.84
CA TYR A 129 7.53 -33.15 4.79
C TYR A 129 7.47 -33.93 3.48
N TYR A 130 7.88 -33.33 2.37
CA TYR A 130 7.97 -34.06 1.11
C TYR A 130 9.09 -33.56 0.21
N CYS A 131 9.50 -34.42 -0.73
CA CYS A 131 10.48 -34.07 -1.76
C CYS A 131 9.91 -34.26 -3.16
N ARG A 132 10.16 -33.26 -4.02
CA ARG A 132 9.99 -33.35 -5.49
C ARG A 132 11.31 -33.44 -6.23
N PHE A 133 12.37 -32.88 -5.66
CA PHE A 133 13.66 -32.74 -6.30
C PHE A 133 14.78 -33.23 -5.39
N GLU A 134 15.83 -33.75 -6.03
CA GLU A 134 17.15 -33.89 -5.41
C GLU A 134 17.98 -32.65 -5.68
N TYR A 135 18.78 -32.22 -4.71
CA TYR A 135 19.62 -31.02 -4.75
C TYR A 135 21.10 -31.38 -4.66
N LYS A 136 21.90 -30.95 -5.62
CA LYS A 136 23.36 -31.14 -5.59
C LYS A 136 24.00 -29.97 -4.87
N ALA A 137 24.27 -30.12 -3.57
CA ALA A 137 24.72 -29.04 -2.69
C ALA A 137 25.99 -28.34 -3.19
N ALA A 138 26.89 -29.09 -3.84
CA ALA A 138 28.12 -28.53 -4.40
C ALA A 138 27.93 -27.67 -5.65
N THR A 139 26.89 -27.92 -6.45
CA THR A 139 26.69 -27.27 -7.77
C THR A 139 25.44 -26.41 -7.84
N GLY A 140 24.53 -26.55 -6.88
CA GLY A 140 23.22 -25.92 -6.92
C GLY A 140 22.23 -26.56 -7.91
N ALA A 141 22.61 -27.66 -8.58
CA ALA A 141 21.78 -28.31 -9.60
C ALA A 141 20.67 -29.17 -8.98
N PHE A 142 19.55 -29.32 -9.69
CA PHE A 142 18.38 -30.09 -9.24
C PHE A 142 18.12 -31.25 -10.18
N THR A 143 17.64 -32.37 -9.63
CA THR A 143 17.25 -33.56 -10.39
C THR A 143 15.81 -33.95 -10.00
N PRO A 144 14.87 -34.09 -10.96
CA PRO A 144 15.03 -33.82 -12.39
C PRO A 144 15.28 -32.32 -12.69
N ASP A 145 16.02 -32.04 -13.76
CA ASP A 145 16.21 -30.67 -14.30
C ASP A 145 14.97 -30.18 -15.07
N ARG A 146 13.90 -30.97 -15.07
CA ARG A 146 12.65 -30.67 -15.75
C ARG A 146 11.48 -30.86 -14.82
N VAL A 147 10.54 -29.92 -14.86
CA VAL A 147 9.38 -29.92 -13.97
C VAL A 147 8.09 -29.87 -14.78
N ALA A 148 7.13 -30.66 -14.31
CA ALA A 148 5.76 -30.68 -14.80
C ALA A 148 5.05 -29.36 -14.50
N VAL A 149 4.48 -28.74 -15.53
CA VAL A 149 3.67 -27.53 -15.41
C VAL A 149 2.27 -27.78 -15.92
N TYR A 150 1.30 -27.27 -15.15
CA TYR A 150 -0.13 -27.48 -15.36
C TYR A 150 -0.89 -26.16 -15.61
N CYS A 151 -0.26 -25.01 -15.35
CA CYS A 151 -0.88 -23.69 -15.44
C CYS A 151 -0.25 -22.86 -16.58
N LYS A 152 -1.04 -21.96 -17.20
CA LYS A 152 -0.59 -21.03 -18.25
C LYS A 152 0.52 -20.07 -17.83
N CYS A 153 0.76 -19.90 -16.53
CA CYS A 153 1.87 -19.10 -16.03
C CYS A 153 3.24 -19.76 -16.22
N GLU A 154 3.30 -20.97 -16.81
CA GLU A 154 4.54 -21.72 -17.01
C GLU A 154 5.31 -22.04 -15.70
N MET A 155 4.62 -21.97 -14.56
CA MET A 155 5.21 -22.28 -13.24
C MET A 155 4.79 -23.68 -12.76
N PRO A 156 5.71 -24.44 -12.14
CA PRO A 156 5.39 -25.70 -11.49
C PRO A 156 4.23 -25.59 -10.51
N TYR A 157 3.48 -26.68 -10.34
CA TYR A 157 2.37 -26.74 -9.39
C TYR A 157 2.85 -26.60 -7.94
N ASN A 158 2.36 -25.63 -7.18
CA ASN A 158 2.53 -25.57 -5.73
C ASN A 158 1.45 -26.41 -5.03
N PRO A 159 1.80 -27.49 -4.31
CA PRO A 159 0.81 -28.37 -3.69
C PRO A 159 0.06 -27.77 -2.50
N ASP A 160 0.52 -26.65 -1.94
CA ASP A 160 -0.22 -25.95 -0.89
C ASP A 160 -1.32 -25.06 -1.47
N ASP A 161 -1.29 -24.81 -2.77
CA ASP A 161 -2.24 -23.95 -3.44
C ASP A 161 -3.34 -24.78 -4.12
N LEU A 162 -4.58 -24.36 -3.93
CA LEU A 162 -5.73 -24.96 -4.59
C LEU A 162 -5.66 -24.69 -6.10
N MET A 163 -5.75 -25.74 -6.91
CA MET A 163 -5.88 -25.65 -8.36
C MET A 163 -7.30 -26.00 -8.78
N VAL A 164 -7.81 -25.27 -9.75
CA VAL A 164 -9.17 -25.37 -10.24
C VAL A 164 -9.13 -25.55 -11.75
N GLN A 165 -9.96 -26.47 -12.24
CA GLN A 165 -10.12 -26.69 -13.67
C GLN A 165 -11.36 -25.96 -14.17
N CYS A 166 -11.22 -25.20 -15.26
CA CYS A 166 -12.36 -24.64 -15.96
C CYS A 166 -13.15 -25.75 -16.65
N GLU A 167 -14.47 -25.81 -16.46
CA GLU A 167 -15.30 -26.82 -17.14
C GLU A 167 -15.40 -26.60 -18.65
N GLY A 168 -15.33 -25.34 -19.11
CA GLY A 168 -15.41 -24.97 -20.53
C GLY A 168 -14.13 -25.28 -21.30
N CYS A 169 -13.00 -24.65 -20.94
CA CYS A 169 -11.75 -24.79 -21.68
C CYS A 169 -10.86 -25.95 -21.20
N LYS A 170 -11.20 -26.61 -20.08
CA LYS A 170 -10.42 -27.70 -19.45
C LYS A 170 -9.01 -27.32 -18.96
N ASP A 171 -8.67 -26.03 -18.94
CA ASP A 171 -7.40 -25.54 -18.39
C ASP A 171 -7.40 -25.54 -16.85
N TRP A 172 -6.23 -25.79 -16.26
CA TRP A 172 -6.02 -25.69 -14.81
C TRP A 172 -5.39 -24.34 -14.45
N SER A 173 -5.92 -23.71 -13.41
CA SER A 173 -5.39 -22.45 -12.86
C SER A 173 -5.49 -22.48 -11.34
N TYR A 174 -4.57 -21.79 -10.66
CA TYR A 174 -4.68 -21.66 -9.22
C TYR A 174 -5.96 -20.91 -8.86
N TYR A 175 -6.61 -21.30 -7.78
CA TYR A 175 -7.84 -20.67 -7.29
C TYR A 175 -7.64 -19.16 -7.10
N TYR A 176 -6.50 -18.75 -6.51
CA TYR A 176 -6.18 -17.33 -6.35
C TYR A 176 -5.96 -16.64 -7.70
N VAL A 177 -5.48 -17.33 -8.74
CA VAL A 177 -5.39 -16.79 -10.11
C VAL A 177 -6.80 -16.59 -10.68
N ILE A 178 -7.76 -17.48 -10.42
CA ILE A 178 -9.16 -17.31 -10.84
C ILE A 178 -9.84 -16.16 -10.08
N VAL A 179 -9.67 -16.10 -8.75
CA VAL A 179 -10.19 -15.02 -7.90
C VAL A 179 -9.59 -13.67 -8.28
N ALA A 180 -8.29 -13.63 -8.59
CA ALA A 180 -7.61 -12.43 -9.09
C ALA A 180 -8.03 -12.06 -10.53
N LEU A 181 -8.54 -13.01 -11.33
CA LEU A 181 -8.94 -12.78 -12.72
C LEU A 181 -10.43 -12.46 -12.94
N LYS A 182 -11.32 -12.54 -11.93
CA LYS A 182 -12.77 -12.19 -11.98
C LYS A 182 -13.56 -12.68 -13.22
N LYS A 183 -13.08 -13.69 -13.95
CA LYS A 183 -13.58 -14.05 -15.29
C LYS A 183 -14.33 -15.38 -15.38
N MET A 184 -14.50 -16.11 -14.28
CA MET A 184 -15.30 -17.35 -14.25
C MET A 184 -16.23 -17.30 -13.03
N GLU A 185 -17.52 -17.55 -13.25
CA GLU A 185 -18.46 -17.66 -12.14
C GLU A 185 -18.20 -18.97 -11.38
N PRO A 186 -18.41 -19.02 -10.05
CA PRO A 186 -18.15 -20.21 -9.22
C PRO A 186 -18.85 -21.48 -9.72
N LYS A 187 -19.94 -21.34 -10.47
CA LYS A 187 -20.73 -22.43 -11.04
C LYS A 187 -20.07 -23.14 -12.23
N ASP A 188 -19.07 -22.53 -12.86
CA ASP A 188 -18.37 -23.08 -14.04
C ASP A 188 -17.05 -23.80 -13.70
N LEU A 189 -16.83 -24.05 -12.40
CA LEU A 189 -15.58 -24.53 -11.84
C LEU A 189 -15.79 -25.88 -11.16
N ARG A 190 -14.99 -26.88 -11.52
CA ARG A 190 -15.00 -28.20 -10.88
C ARG A 190 -13.79 -28.36 -9.97
N MET A 191 -14.05 -28.73 -8.72
CA MET A 191 -13.00 -29.06 -7.74
C MET A 191 -12.64 -30.56 -7.88
N ASP A 192 -11.69 -30.89 -8.73
CA ASP A 192 -11.16 -32.25 -8.86
C ASP A 192 -9.65 -32.31 -8.50
N LEU A 193 -9.17 -33.48 -8.08
CA LEU A 193 -7.73 -33.75 -7.88
C LEU A 193 -7.07 -34.20 -9.20
N LEU A 194 -6.00 -33.51 -9.59
CA LEU A 194 -5.22 -33.67 -10.85
C LEU A 194 -5.11 -35.12 -11.38
N HIS A 195 -5.73 -35.40 -12.56
CA HIS A 195 -5.59 -36.66 -13.29
C HIS A 195 -5.35 -36.49 -14.81
N ARG A 196 -4.42 -35.62 -15.25
CA ARG A 196 -3.91 -35.60 -16.66
C ARG A 196 -2.43 -35.20 -16.78
N GLN A 197 -1.83 -35.50 -17.95
CA GLN A 197 -0.39 -35.39 -18.25
C GLN A 197 0.13 -33.93 -18.31
N PRO A 198 1.29 -33.64 -17.68
CA PRO A 198 1.89 -32.30 -17.63
C PRO A 198 2.71 -31.90 -18.87
N MET A 199 2.85 -30.58 -19.07
CA MET A 199 3.89 -29.99 -19.94
C MET A 199 5.25 -30.02 -19.23
N ILE A 200 6.35 -30.21 -19.97
CA ILE A 200 7.70 -30.38 -19.40
C ILE A 200 8.55 -29.14 -19.69
N LEU A 201 8.92 -28.38 -18.64
CA LEU A 201 9.81 -27.22 -18.73
C LEU A 201 11.22 -27.56 -18.22
N ARG A 202 12.27 -27.02 -18.84
CA ARG A 202 13.69 -27.25 -18.49
C ARG A 202 14.23 -26.12 -17.62
N TRP A 203 14.88 -26.48 -16.53
CA TRP A 203 15.49 -25.55 -15.61
C TRP A 203 16.86 -25.08 -16.11
N LYS A 204 17.09 -23.77 -16.13
CA LYS A 204 18.41 -23.14 -16.38
C LYS A 204 18.75 -22.20 -15.23
N PRO A 205 19.87 -22.40 -14.52
CA PRO A 205 20.38 -21.40 -13.58
C PRO A 205 20.87 -20.18 -14.36
N SER A 206 20.37 -18.99 -14.04
CA SER A 206 20.90 -17.72 -14.55
C SER A 206 22.20 -17.38 -13.81
N ALA A 207 23.35 -17.56 -14.46
CA ALA A 207 24.61 -16.96 -14.03
C ALA A 207 24.58 -15.47 -14.41
N GLY A 208 24.64 -14.58 -13.42
CA GLY A 208 24.78 -13.15 -13.63
C GLY A 208 26.11 -12.82 -14.31
N LYS A 209 26.07 -11.99 -15.35
CA LYS A 209 27.22 -11.30 -15.91
C LYS A 209 27.10 -9.82 -15.55
N ASP A 210 27.89 -9.39 -14.58
CA ASP A 210 28.38 -8.02 -14.45
C ASP A 210 29.91 -8.10 -14.46
N ASP A 211 30.53 -7.72 -15.59
CA ASP A 211 31.98 -7.58 -15.71
C ASP A 211 32.36 -6.11 -15.47
N GLY A 212 33.03 -5.87 -14.35
CA GLY A 212 33.52 -4.56 -13.91
C GLY A 212 34.70 -4.68 -12.95
N GLY A 213 35.71 -5.47 -13.34
CA GLY A 213 37.12 -5.42 -12.94
C GLY A 213 37.53 -5.07 -11.50
N MET A 214 37.91 -6.10 -10.73
CA MET A 214 39.12 -6.07 -9.89
C MET A 214 39.71 -7.48 -9.78
N LYS A 215 40.97 -7.66 -10.19
CA LYS A 215 41.64 -8.98 -10.29
C LYS A 215 42.15 -9.49 -8.93
N SER A 216 41.80 -10.76 -8.69
CA SER A 216 42.53 -11.87 -8.07
C SER A 216 43.03 -11.80 -6.62
N ASN A 217 42.45 -12.66 -5.77
CA ASN A 217 43.21 -13.66 -5.01
C ASN A 217 42.38 -14.95 -4.81
N ASN A 218 43.07 -16.10 -4.89
CA ASN A 218 42.59 -17.49 -5.00
C ASN A 218 41.49 -17.96 -4.02
N PRO A 219 40.56 -18.84 -4.45
CA PRO A 219 39.65 -19.56 -3.56
C PRO A 219 40.23 -20.95 -3.22
N SER A 220 40.72 -21.11 -2.00
CA SER A 220 40.90 -22.43 -1.41
C SER A 220 40.68 -22.35 0.09
N LYS A 221 39.81 -23.24 0.60
CA LYS A 221 39.47 -23.54 2.02
C LYS A 221 38.22 -22.83 2.57
N PHE A 222 37.05 -23.44 2.32
CA PHE A 222 36.03 -23.56 3.36
C PHE A 222 36.13 -24.97 3.96
N SER A 223 36.74 -25.06 5.14
CA SER A 223 36.76 -26.25 5.99
C SER A 223 36.23 -25.83 7.35
N LEU A 224 34.99 -26.21 7.65
CA LEU A 224 34.38 -26.08 8.97
C LEU A 224 34.87 -27.22 9.85
N SER A 225 35.81 -26.93 10.75
CA SER A 225 35.82 -27.40 12.16
C SER A 225 37.18 -27.14 12.81
N GLN A 226 37.17 -26.53 13.99
CA GLN A 226 37.79 -27.03 15.24
C GLN A 226 37.73 -25.95 16.33
N PHE A 227 36.91 -26.19 17.35
CA PHE A 227 36.95 -25.51 18.64
C PHE A 227 38.07 -26.11 19.52
N PRO A 228 38.81 -25.32 20.32
CA PRO A 228 39.65 -25.85 21.39
C PRO A 228 38.89 -26.05 22.71
N LYS A 229 39.45 -26.94 23.54
CA LYS A 229 38.94 -27.54 24.78
C LYS A 229 39.22 -26.71 26.06
N GLU A 230 38.42 -27.08 27.06
CA GLU A 230 38.31 -26.82 28.51
C GLU A 230 39.54 -26.52 29.41
N ILE A 231 39.19 -26.13 30.65
CA ILE A 231 39.86 -26.24 31.98
C ILE A 231 40.39 -24.87 32.47
N GLN A 232 40.03 -24.27 33.63
CA GLN A 232 39.90 -24.77 35.02
C GLN A 232 39.13 -23.78 35.94
N SER A 233 38.78 -24.29 37.13
CA SER A 233 37.90 -23.78 38.21
C SER A 233 38.50 -22.81 39.25
N ASN A 234 37.68 -21.83 39.70
CA ASN A 234 37.47 -21.25 41.08
C ASN A 234 38.65 -20.78 41.99
N PRO A 235 38.41 -20.12 43.15
CA PRO A 235 37.48 -19.02 43.53
C PRO A 235 38.17 -17.93 44.42
N GLN A 236 37.47 -16.84 44.80
CA GLN A 236 37.66 -15.93 45.98
C GLN A 236 37.25 -14.49 45.60
N GLU A 237 36.66 -13.61 46.41
CA GLU A 237 35.97 -13.62 47.71
C GLU A 237 35.53 -12.16 47.96
N ASN A 238 34.54 -11.98 48.85
CA ASN A 238 34.26 -10.81 49.70
C ASN A 238 33.52 -9.61 49.08
N HIS A 239 32.22 -9.49 49.41
CA HIS A 239 31.63 -8.77 50.59
C HIS A 239 31.36 -7.30 50.20
N SER A 240 30.20 -6.69 50.42
CA SER A 240 29.30 -6.71 51.59
C SER A 240 27.95 -6.10 51.13
N SER A 241 26.80 -6.70 51.45
CA SER A 241 25.86 -6.29 52.52
C SER A 241 25.01 -5.06 52.11
N ASP A 242 23.67 -5.08 52.12
CA ASP A 242 22.80 -5.51 53.22
C ASP A 242 21.45 -6.14 52.79
N HIS A 243 21.08 -7.17 53.56
CA HIS A 243 19.75 -7.78 53.72
C HIS A 243 18.77 -6.78 54.39
N ILE A 244 17.43 -6.87 54.28
CA ILE A 244 16.48 -7.78 54.96
C ILE A 244 15.09 -7.37 54.38
N VAL A 245 14.32 -8.22 53.66
CA VAL A 245 13.35 -9.24 54.15
C VAL A 245 12.09 -8.56 54.76
N GLN A 246 10.82 -8.83 54.42
CA GLN A 246 10.14 -10.10 54.15
C GLN A 246 8.74 -9.90 53.52
N ASN A 247 8.41 -10.82 52.62
CA ASN A 247 7.13 -11.39 52.16
C ASN A 247 5.79 -11.05 52.85
N SER A 248 4.75 -10.97 52.02
CA SER A 248 3.64 -11.95 52.06
C SER A 248 3.01 -12.18 50.67
N ASN A 249 2.83 -13.46 50.35
CA ASN A 249 2.10 -14.01 49.20
C ASN A 249 0.62 -13.60 49.21
N GLU A 250 0.03 -13.37 48.04
CA GLU A 250 -1.09 -14.17 47.49
C GLU A 250 -1.61 -13.56 46.18
N GLY A 251 -2.02 -14.43 45.23
CA GLY A 251 -2.87 -14.02 44.10
C GLY A 251 -2.29 -14.30 42.71
N ILE A 252 -2.38 -15.55 42.27
CA ILE A 252 -2.29 -15.92 40.86
C ILE A 252 -3.46 -15.29 40.11
N GLY A 253 -3.17 -14.44 39.12
CA GLY A 253 -4.15 -13.87 38.19
C GLY A 253 -3.49 -13.48 36.87
N ASN A 254 -3.87 -14.16 35.79
CA ASN A 254 -3.45 -13.92 34.40
C ASN A 254 -3.38 -12.44 34.01
N SER A 255 -2.19 -11.91 33.69
CA SER A 255 -2.04 -10.53 33.15
C SER A 255 -0.86 -10.32 32.18
N SER A 256 -0.36 -11.36 31.49
CA SER A 256 0.86 -11.22 30.66
C SER A 256 0.65 -10.64 29.25
N ALA A 257 -0.60 -10.48 28.77
CA ALA A 257 -0.88 -9.94 27.43
C ALA A 257 -1.23 -8.43 27.42
N PHE A 258 -1.63 -7.86 28.56
CA PHE A 258 -1.97 -6.43 28.67
C PHE A 258 -0.71 -5.57 28.91
N GLY A 259 0.22 -6.06 29.73
CA GLY A 259 1.43 -5.32 30.10
C GLY A 259 2.50 -5.18 29.00
N THR A 260 2.43 -5.96 27.92
CA THR A 260 3.36 -5.84 26.78
C THR A 260 2.94 -4.75 25.79
N LYS A 261 1.63 -4.57 25.55
CA LYS A 261 1.13 -3.54 24.62
C LYS A 261 1.31 -2.12 25.16
N GLU A 262 1.02 -1.91 26.44
CA GLU A 262 1.17 -0.62 27.11
C GLU A 262 2.64 -0.18 27.14
N ARG A 263 3.56 -1.13 27.41
CA ARG A 263 5.01 -0.89 27.32
C ARG A 263 5.47 -0.50 25.91
N VAL A 264 4.93 -1.11 24.85
CA VAL A 264 5.29 -0.76 23.47
C VAL A 264 4.81 0.66 23.15
N TYR A 265 3.56 1.00 23.48
CA TYR A 265 3.05 2.36 23.26
C TYR A 265 3.89 3.43 23.95
N ASP A 266 4.22 3.22 25.23
CA ASP A 266 5.03 4.18 25.99
C ASP A 266 6.43 4.33 25.37
N VAL A 267 7.07 3.23 24.96
CA VAL A 267 8.37 3.30 24.27
C VAL A 267 8.29 4.11 22.96
N VAL A 268 7.23 3.93 22.17
CA VAL A 268 7.03 4.72 20.94
C VAL A 268 6.75 6.19 21.26
N ARG A 269 6.03 6.49 22.33
CA ARG A 269 5.81 7.87 22.80
C ARG A 269 7.11 8.52 23.26
N GLU A 270 7.96 7.82 24.01
CA GLU A 270 9.25 8.35 24.50
C GLU A 270 10.25 8.54 23.35
N THR A 271 10.27 7.66 22.36
CA THR A 271 11.10 7.85 21.14
C THR A 271 10.60 9.04 20.31
N MET A 272 9.29 9.25 20.19
CA MET A 272 8.71 10.46 19.60
C MET A 272 9.14 11.73 20.35
N HIS A 273 9.05 11.73 21.68
CA HIS A 273 9.50 12.84 22.52
C HIS A 273 10.99 13.13 22.31
N SER A 274 11.82 12.08 22.32
CA SER A 274 13.26 12.18 22.09
C SER A 274 13.57 12.73 20.70
N ALA A 275 12.84 12.30 19.66
CA ALA A 275 12.96 12.79 18.30
C ALA A 275 12.62 14.28 18.17
N ILE A 276 11.78 14.83 19.04
CA ILE A 276 11.43 16.26 19.09
C ILE A 276 12.46 17.04 19.91
N SER A 277 12.84 16.53 21.08
CA SER A 277 13.66 17.24 22.07
C SER A 277 15.17 17.11 21.87
N ALA A 278 15.64 16.20 21.01
CA ALA A 278 17.07 15.96 20.82
C ALA A 278 17.83 17.20 20.32
N ASN A 279 18.98 17.50 20.94
CA ASN A 279 19.88 18.61 20.59
C ASN A 279 21.18 18.16 19.88
N LYS A 280 21.44 16.84 19.79
CA LYS A 280 22.66 16.28 19.19
C LYS A 280 22.33 15.52 17.91
N THR A 281 23.00 15.88 16.81
CA THR A 281 22.75 15.34 15.45
C THR A 281 23.10 13.86 15.29
N GLY A 282 24.13 13.34 15.98
CA GLY A 282 24.62 11.97 15.76
C GLY A 282 23.74 10.82 16.31
N VAL A 283 22.82 11.09 17.25
CA VAL A 283 21.89 10.08 17.80
C VAL A 283 20.51 10.17 17.14
N LEU A 284 20.26 11.26 16.40
CA LEU A 284 18.93 11.60 15.91
C LEU A 284 18.42 10.61 14.84
N ASP A 285 19.26 10.15 13.92
CA ASP A 285 18.84 9.23 12.86
C ASP A 285 18.36 7.88 13.40
N ILE A 286 19.03 7.36 14.44
CA ILE A 286 18.63 6.13 15.11
C ILE A 286 17.28 6.35 15.80
N THR A 287 17.14 7.44 16.56
CA THR A 287 15.87 7.77 17.23
C THR A 287 14.71 7.94 16.25
N LEU A 288 14.94 8.55 15.07
CA LEU A 288 13.91 8.69 14.03
C LEU A 288 13.55 7.32 13.42
N SER A 289 14.54 6.45 13.19
CA SER A 289 14.31 5.09 12.69
C SER A 289 13.50 4.27 13.68
N ASP A 290 13.89 4.29 14.96
CA ASP A 290 13.20 3.59 16.06
C ASP A 290 11.76 4.10 16.19
N PHE A 291 11.55 5.42 16.09
CA PHE A 291 10.21 6.01 16.10
C PHE A 291 9.37 5.53 14.91
N GLN A 292 9.92 5.50 13.70
CA GLN A 292 9.20 5.04 12.50
C GLN A 292 8.80 3.57 12.61
N GLU A 293 9.74 2.69 12.95
CA GLU A 293 9.49 1.26 13.14
C GLU A 293 8.49 1.01 14.27
N GLY A 294 8.70 1.70 15.40
CA GLY A 294 7.79 1.69 16.54
C GLY A 294 6.37 2.13 16.17
N TYR A 295 6.22 3.24 15.45
CA TYR A 295 4.93 3.71 14.94
C TYR A 295 4.22 2.65 14.08
N PHE A 296 4.97 1.96 13.21
CA PHE A 296 4.39 0.91 12.38
C PHE A 296 3.93 -0.31 13.17
N SER A 297 4.58 -0.61 14.28
CA SER A 297 4.18 -1.70 15.20
C SER A 297 2.88 -1.43 15.96
N LEU A 298 2.46 -0.16 16.07
CA LEU A 298 1.23 0.23 16.76
C LEU A 298 -0.02 -0.12 15.95
N SER A 299 -1.11 -0.43 16.68
CA SER A 299 -2.45 -0.52 16.11
C SER A 299 -2.94 0.84 15.62
N LEU A 300 -3.90 0.87 14.68
CA LEU A 300 -4.47 2.14 14.20
C LEU A 300 -5.10 2.98 15.34
N GLU A 301 -5.65 2.32 16.36
CA GLU A 301 -6.19 2.98 17.55
C GLU A 301 -5.07 3.66 18.36
N ASP A 302 -3.96 2.95 18.60
CA ASP A 302 -2.84 3.49 19.38
C ASP A 302 -2.06 4.55 18.61
N ARG A 303 -1.95 4.43 17.28
CA ARG A 303 -1.49 5.54 16.41
C ARG A 303 -2.38 6.76 16.55
N GLY A 304 -3.69 6.56 16.69
CA GLY A 304 -4.65 7.64 16.97
C GLY A 304 -4.41 8.33 18.29
N LYS A 305 -4.19 7.56 19.36
CA LYS A 305 -3.83 8.10 20.68
C LYS A 305 -2.52 8.90 20.60
N LEU A 306 -1.51 8.37 19.91
CA LEU A 306 -0.22 9.02 19.76
C LEU A 306 -0.32 10.33 18.94
N LEU A 307 -1.11 10.36 17.88
CA LEU A 307 -1.36 11.57 17.10
C LEU A 307 -2.15 12.63 17.89
N LEU A 308 -3.05 12.20 18.78
CA LEU A 308 -3.74 13.11 19.70
C LEU A 308 -2.77 13.71 20.73
N VAL A 309 -1.85 12.91 21.26
CA VAL A 309 -0.75 13.37 22.12
C VAL A 309 0.12 14.38 21.35
N LEU A 310 0.56 14.04 20.13
CA LEU A 310 1.32 14.95 19.27
C LEU A 310 0.60 16.28 19.06
N ALA A 311 -0.70 16.24 18.77
CA ALA A 311 -1.52 17.42 18.52
C ALA A 311 -1.78 18.30 19.76
N LYS A 312 -1.74 17.73 20.97
CA LYS A 312 -2.09 18.44 22.21
C LYS A 312 -0.88 18.88 23.01
N GLU A 313 0.08 17.98 23.21
CA GLU A 313 1.24 18.21 24.08
C GLU A 313 2.38 18.92 23.36
N TYR A 314 2.48 18.76 22.04
CA TYR A 314 3.54 19.36 21.21
C TYR A 314 3.01 20.50 20.31
N ASP A 315 1.89 21.11 20.71
CA ASP A 315 1.33 22.29 20.04
C ASP A 315 2.15 23.57 20.39
N VAL A 316 1.60 24.73 20.08
CA VAL A 316 2.11 26.05 20.45
C VAL A 316 2.15 26.24 21.97
N ASN A 317 3.28 26.73 22.51
CA ASN A 317 3.38 27.14 23.92
C ASN A 317 2.60 28.44 24.15
N ARG A 318 1.32 28.31 24.54
CA ARG A 318 0.39 29.43 24.75
C ARG A 318 0.83 30.37 25.87
N GLU A 319 1.62 29.91 26.85
CA GLU A 319 2.14 30.77 27.92
C GLU A 319 3.22 31.70 27.39
N GLN A 320 4.18 31.16 26.65
CA GLN A 320 5.23 31.93 26.01
C GLN A 320 4.67 32.94 25.01
N VAL A 321 3.68 32.55 24.20
CA VAL A 321 3.01 33.46 23.26
C VAL A 321 2.34 34.63 23.99
N ARG A 322 1.61 34.38 25.08
CA ARG A 322 0.96 35.45 25.86
C ARG A 322 1.98 36.43 26.41
N GLU A 323 3.11 35.95 26.88
CA GLU A 323 4.17 36.80 27.41
C GLU A 323 4.79 37.69 26.32
N LEU A 324 5.10 37.11 25.15
CA LEU A 324 5.62 37.88 24.02
C LEU A 324 4.61 38.90 23.46
N VAL A 325 3.32 38.58 23.46
CA VAL A 325 2.27 39.53 23.06
C VAL A 325 2.18 40.69 24.04
N LYS A 326 2.30 40.45 25.35
CA LYS A 326 2.36 41.54 26.34
C LYS A 326 3.58 42.43 26.12
N GLN A 327 4.74 41.83 25.84
CA GLN A 327 5.96 42.57 25.52
C GLN A 327 5.77 43.42 24.26
N TYR A 328 5.16 42.87 23.21
CA TYR A 328 4.88 43.59 21.96
C TYR A 328 3.92 44.76 22.15
N LEU A 329 2.83 44.57 22.89
CA LEU A 329 1.85 45.63 23.17
C LEU A 329 2.37 46.72 24.12
N GLY A 330 3.37 46.38 24.95
CA GLY A 330 4.04 47.33 25.85
C GLY A 330 5.13 48.18 25.20
N LEU A 331 5.42 47.98 23.91
CA LEU A 331 6.36 48.83 23.17
C LEU A 331 5.68 50.17 22.82
N GLU A 332 5.97 51.21 23.62
CA GLU A 332 5.53 52.57 23.32
C GLU A 332 6.41 53.21 22.24
N ASN A 333 5.82 54.08 21.39
CA ASN A 333 6.59 54.95 20.50
C ASN A 333 7.29 56.02 21.36
N PRO A 334 8.62 55.98 21.54
CA PRO A 334 9.32 57.00 22.29
C PRO A 334 9.30 58.31 21.49
N ALA A 335 9.22 59.42 22.19
CA ALA A 335 9.34 60.78 21.64
C ALA A 335 10.80 61.14 21.23
N SER A 336 11.72 60.16 21.15
CA SER A 336 13.14 60.36 20.88
C SER A 336 13.51 60.11 19.42
N ASP A 337 14.53 60.83 18.93
CA ASP A 337 15.00 60.84 17.54
C ASP A 337 15.62 59.51 17.05
N ASP A 338 15.78 58.50 17.92
CA ASP A 338 16.46 57.23 17.59
C ASP A 338 15.47 56.15 17.12
N LYS A 339 14.84 56.41 15.97
CA LYS A 339 13.82 55.53 15.35
C LYS A 339 14.36 54.13 15.00
N ASP A 340 15.67 54.00 14.79
CA ASP A 340 16.30 52.74 14.38
C ASP A 340 16.41 51.75 15.55
N ALA A 341 16.67 52.24 16.77
CA ALA A 341 16.75 51.40 17.97
C ALA A 341 15.39 50.78 18.33
N LEU A 342 14.31 51.57 18.27
CA LEU A 342 12.95 51.07 18.53
C LEU A 342 12.51 50.06 17.46
N SER A 343 12.78 50.37 16.19
CA SER A 343 12.46 49.47 15.07
C SER A 343 13.14 48.10 15.25
N SER A 344 14.40 48.08 15.70
CA SER A 344 15.13 46.85 16.04
C SER A 344 14.44 46.02 17.12
N VAL A 345 13.91 46.66 18.18
CA VAL A 345 13.16 45.98 19.24
C VAL A 345 11.84 45.41 18.71
N PHE A 346 11.11 46.15 17.86
CA PHE A 346 9.91 45.64 17.19
C PHE A 346 10.23 44.41 16.34
N TYR A 347 11.22 44.48 15.44
CA TYR A 347 11.59 43.34 14.59
C TYR A 347 11.99 42.11 15.39
N ARG A 348 12.77 42.28 16.48
CA ARG A 348 13.16 41.17 17.36
C ARG A 348 11.96 40.56 18.08
N THR A 349 11.04 41.39 18.59
CA THR A 349 9.85 40.91 19.30
C THR A 349 8.90 40.18 18.35
N GLU A 350 8.68 40.71 17.15
CA GLU A 350 7.91 40.03 16.10
C GLU A 350 8.57 38.70 15.69
N GLN A 351 9.90 38.66 15.54
CA GLN A 351 10.61 37.43 15.22
C GLN A 351 10.44 36.38 16.32
N ASN A 352 10.56 36.77 17.59
CA ASN A 352 10.32 35.89 18.72
C ASN A 352 8.87 35.39 18.74
N LEU A 353 7.90 36.26 18.43
CA LEU A 353 6.49 35.89 18.36
C LEU A 353 6.21 34.92 17.22
N ARG A 354 6.78 35.15 16.03
CA ARG A 354 6.71 34.20 14.90
C ARG A 354 7.29 32.83 15.28
N HIS A 355 8.42 32.82 16.00
CA HIS A 355 9.03 31.58 16.47
C HIS A 355 8.17 30.86 17.52
N ALA A 356 7.63 31.59 18.51
CA ALA A 356 6.80 31.02 19.56
C ALA A 356 5.44 30.53 19.08
N LEU A 357 4.90 31.11 18.00
CA LEU A 357 3.67 30.66 17.34
C LEU A 357 3.85 29.38 16.51
N ARG A 358 5.10 28.92 16.32
CA ARG A 358 5.39 27.68 15.62
C ARG A 358 5.14 26.49 16.56
N PRO A 359 4.29 25.51 16.18
CA PRO A 359 4.05 24.36 17.02
C PRO A 359 5.29 23.46 17.12
N THR A 360 5.45 22.82 18.28
CA THR A 360 6.63 21.98 18.58
C THR A 360 6.70 20.74 17.68
N TYR A 361 5.56 20.15 17.32
CA TYR A 361 5.50 19.00 16.40
C TYR A 361 6.06 19.30 15.00
N GLU A 362 6.18 20.58 14.61
CA GLU A 362 6.80 20.95 13.33
C GLU A 362 8.28 20.57 13.27
N VAL A 363 8.96 20.55 14.43
CA VAL A 363 10.35 20.09 14.55
C VAL A 363 10.46 18.61 14.15
N LEU A 364 9.51 17.77 14.58
CA LEU A 364 9.46 16.36 14.19
C LEU A 364 9.32 16.23 12.67
N PHE A 365 8.41 17.00 12.07
CA PHE A 365 8.17 16.94 10.63
C PHE A 365 9.41 17.33 9.82
N GLU A 366 10.11 18.40 10.22
CA GLU A 366 11.33 18.83 9.52
C GLU A 366 12.46 17.81 9.65
N ARG A 367 12.63 17.22 10.83
CA ARG A 367 13.62 16.15 11.07
C ARG A 367 13.32 14.90 10.25
N LEU A 368 12.05 14.48 10.20
CA LEU A 368 11.60 13.38 9.36
C LEU A 368 11.80 13.69 7.87
N ASN A 369 11.54 14.92 7.42
CA ASN A 369 11.75 15.28 6.01
C ASN A 369 13.22 15.15 5.56
N THR A 370 14.17 15.40 6.47
CA THR A 370 15.61 15.20 6.20
C THR A 370 16.08 13.76 6.36
N HIS A 371 15.26 12.89 6.95
CA HIS A 371 15.60 11.49 7.20
C HIS A 371 15.29 10.61 5.99
N PRO A 372 16.13 9.62 5.64
CA PRO A 372 15.84 8.67 4.56
C PRO A 372 14.47 8.01 4.71
N GLY A 373 13.64 8.08 3.66
CA GLY A 373 12.27 7.54 3.67
C GLY A 373 11.27 8.32 4.54
N GLY A 374 11.69 9.38 5.22
CA GLY A 374 10.84 10.12 6.14
C GLY A 374 9.73 10.94 5.46
N LEU A 375 9.93 11.43 4.24
CA LEU A 375 8.86 12.07 3.47
C LEU A 375 7.70 11.10 3.14
N ARG A 376 8.04 9.84 2.82
CA ARG A 376 7.05 8.76 2.65
C ARG A 376 6.33 8.44 3.95
N PHE A 377 7.07 8.40 5.06
CA PHE A 377 6.49 8.20 6.38
C PHE A 377 5.51 9.32 6.75
N LEU A 378 5.85 10.59 6.48
CA LEU A 378 4.98 11.73 6.72
C LEU A 378 3.68 11.67 5.91
N SER A 379 3.72 11.18 4.67
CA SER A 379 2.48 10.91 3.92
C SER A 379 1.65 9.81 4.56
N ILE A 380 2.26 8.75 5.08
CA ILE A 380 1.51 7.69 5.78
C ILE A 380 0.92 8.21 7.10
N LEU A 381 1.69 8.96 7.88
CA LEU A 381 1.26 9.59 9.12
C LEU A 381 0.06 10.52 8.89
N ARG A 382 0.08 11.29 7.79
CA ARG A 382 -1.08 12.10 7.39
C ARG A 382 -2.28 11.26 6.97
N ALA A 383 -2.08 10.14 6.29
CA ALA A 383 -3.17 9.22 5.93
C ALA A 383 -3.88 8.68 7.18
N ASP A 384 -3.11 8.26 8.18
CA ASP A 384 -3.64 7.80 9.47
C ASP A 384 -4.39 8.95 10.17
N LEU A 385 -3.83 10.16 10.21
CA LEU A 385 -4.48 11.36 10.75
C LEU A 385 -5.83 11.67 10.08
N LEU A 386 -5.90 11.59 8.75
CA LEU A 386 -7.16 11.79 8.02
C LEU A 386 -8.19 10.71 8.38
N SER A 387 -7.77 9.45 8.53
CA SER A 387 -8.65 8.36 8.97
C SER A 387 -9.14 8.53 10.41
N ILE A 388 -8.38 9.20 11.27
CA ILE A 388 -8.78 9.49 12.65
C ILE A 388 -9.77 10.67 12.67
N LEU A 389 -9.54 11.70 11.87
CA LEU A 389 -10.42 12.87 11.75
C LEU A 389 -11.85 12.52 11.31
N THR A 390 -12.05 11.40 10.60
CA THR A 390 -13.41 10.92 10.26
C THR A 390 -14.16 10.36 11.48
N LYS A 391 -13.43 9.92 12.52
CA LYS A 391 -14.00 9.37 13.76
C LYS A 391 -14.06 10.43 14.86
N GLU A 392 -12.98 11.21 15.02
CA GLU A 392 -12.81 12.21 16.06
C GLU A 392 -12.31 13.54 15.46
N ASN A 393 -13.19 14.53 15.37
CA ASN A 393 -12.89 15.80 14.71
C ASN A 393 -12.60 16.92 15.71
N THR A 394 -11.46 16.82 16.42
CA THR A 394 -11.05 17.85 17.40
C THR A 394 -10.33 19.03 16.71
N PRO A 395 -10.40 20.25 17.29
CA PRO A 395 -9.64 21.40 16.78
C PRO A 395 -8.13 21.16 16.69
N SER A 396 -7.53 20.47 17.68
CA SER A 396 -6.09 20.18 17.71
C SER A 396 -5.65 19.29 16.56
N LEU A 397 -6.40 18.22 16.26
CA LEU A 397 -6.11 17.34 15.13
C LEU A 397 -6.28 18.05 13.77
N ARG A 398 -7.28 18.94 13.64
CA ARG A 398 -7.45 19.75 12.43
C ARG A 398 -6.29 20.72 12.21
N THR A 399 -5.75 21.31 13.28
CA THR A 399 -4.56 22.16 13.20
C THR A 399 -3.33 21.35 12.81
N LEU A 400 -3.13 20.16 13.41
CA LEU A 400 -2.05 19.24 13.05
C LEU A 400 -2.10 18.85 11.56
N ASP A 401 -3.27 18.45 11.04
CA ASP A 401 -3.45 18.13 9.62
C ASP A 401 -3.16 19.34 8.75
N SER A 402 -3.67 20.52 9.12
CA SER A 402 -3.45 21.75 8.35
C SER A 402 -1.96 22.08 8.23
N CYS A 403 -1.20 21.96 9.33
CA CYS A 403 0.24 22.17 9.34
C CYS A 403 0.98 21.13 8.49
N LEU A 404 0.69 19.84 8.68
CA LEU A 404 1.35 18.76 7.93
C LEU A 404 1.03 18.83 6.44
N LYS A 405 -0.22 19.17 6.09
CA LYS A 405 -0.67 19.40 4.71
C LYS A 405 0.11 20.53 4.04
N GLU A 406 0.30 21.64 4.74
CA GLU A 406 1.07 22.79 4.23
C GLU A 406 2.53 22.40 3.96
N LYS A 407 3.18 21.74 4.93
CA LYS A 407 4.56 21.27 4.79
C LYS A 407 4.74 20.28 3.64
N LEU A 408 3.89 19.26 3.56
CA LEU A 408 3.91 18.30 2.44
C LEU A 408 3.67 19.00 1.09
N GLY A 409 2.80 20.02 1.04
CA GLY A 409 2.58 20.82 -0.16
C GLY A 409 3.80 21.65 -0.60
N MET A 410 4.60 22.12 0.36
CA MET A 410 5.86 22.80 0.08
C MET A 410 6.95 21.83 -0.38
N TRP A 411 7.09 20.67 0.27
CA TRP A 411 8.15 19.69 -0.03
C TRP A 411 7.90 18.91 -1.32
N LEU A 412 6.64 18.61 -1.64
CA LEU A 412 6.23 17.91 -2.86
C LEU A 412 5.80 18.89 -3.97
N SER A 413 6.52 20.01 -4.06
CA SER A 413 6.24 21.04 -5.06
C SER A 413 6.46 20.52 -6.50
N PRO A 414 5.82 21.10 -7.52
CA PRO A 414 5.91 20.62 -8.90
C PRO A 414 7.33 20.61 -9.47
N ALA A 415 8.18 21.50 -8.95
CA ALA A 415 9.58 21.65 -9.36
C ALA A 415 10.45 20.47 -8.94
N THR A 416 10.06 19.73 -7.90
CA THR A 416 10.78 18.55 -7.40
C THR A 416 10.22 17.24 -7.94
N LEU A 417 9.12 17.31 -8.71
CA LEU A 417 8.49 16.12 -9.31
C LEU A 417 9.06 15.82 -10.69
N GLU A 418 9.47 14.58 -10.88
CA GLU A 418 9.93 14.01 -12.14
C GLU A 418 8.76 13.36 -12.88
N LEU A 419 8.62 13.68 -14.18
CA LEU A 419 7.60 13.09 -15.02
C LEU A 419 8.21 11.91 -15.79
N HIS A 420 7.67 10.72 -15.59
CA HIS A 420 8.09 9.49 -16.26
C HIS A 420 6.94 8.93 -17.08
N GLN A 421 7.22 8.45 -18.29
CA GLN A 421 6.24 7.73 -19.09
C GLN A 421 6.26 6.25 -18.68
N ILE A 422 5.15 5.77 -18.14
CA ILE A 422 4.97 4.38 -17.73
C ILE A 422 4.55 3.55 -18.95
N THR A 423 5.28 2.48 -19.18
CA THR A 423 5.15 1.57 -20.32
C THR A 423 5.04 0.12 -19.84
N TRP A 424 4.77 -0.80 -20.75
CA TRP A 424 4.75 -2.23 -20.44
C TRP A 424 6.12 -2.80 -20.02
N ASP A 425 7.20 -2.11 -20.37
CA ASP A 425 8.58 -2.54 -20.10
C ASP A 425 9.08 -2.08 -18.72
N ASP A 426 8.30 -1.26 -18.00
CA ASP A 426 8.62 -0.84 -16.65
C ASP A 426 8.57 -2.02 -15.64
N PRO A 427 9.29 -1.92 -14.51
CA PRO A 427 9.34 -2.99 -13.51
C PRO A 427 7.95 -3.42 -13.04
N ALA A 428 7.73 -4.74 -12.91
CA ALA A 428 6.45 -5.29 -12.44
C ALA A 428 6.01 -4.74 -11.08
N SER A 429 6.96 -4.38 -10.21
CA SER A 429 6.69 -3.74 -8.91
C SER A 429 6.07 -2.34 -9.04
N LEU A 430 6.38 -1.59 -10.10
CA LEU A 430 5.71 -0.34 -10.41
C LEU A 430 4.32 -0.60 -11.02
N LEU A 431 4.24 -1.55 -11.95
CA LEU A 431 2.98 -1.91 -12.60
C LEU A 431 1.92 -2.43 -11.61
N GLU A 432 2.32 -3.21 -10.61
CA GLU A 432 1.48 -3.67 -9.52
C GLU A 432 0.87 -2.48 -8.75
N LYS A 433 1.67 -1.43 -8.49
CA LYS A 433 1.20 -0.21 -7.84
C LYS A 433 0.17 0.54 -8.69
N ILE A 434 0.38 0.62 -10.01
CA ILE A 434 -0.60 1.24 -10.92
C ILE A 434 -1.93 0.49 -10.86
N VAL A 435 -1.91 -0.84 -10.86
CA VAL A 435 -3.12 -1.66 -10.70
C VAL A 435 -3.79 -1.42 -9.34
N ALA A 436 -3.00 -1.39 -8.26
CA ALA A 436 -3.50 -1.21 -6.90
C ALA A 436 -4.08 0.18 -6.63
N TYR A 437 -3.53 1.22 -7.27
CA TYR A 437 -3.86 2.62 -7.01
C TYR A 437 -4.81 3.24 -8.03
N GLU A 438 -5.29 2.48 -9.02
CA GLU A 438 -6.25 2.99 -9.99
C GLU A 438 -7.60 3.30 -9.33
N ALA A 439 -7.85 4.60 -9.17
CA ALA A 439 -8.92 5.13 -8.35
C ALA A 439 -10.16 5.53 -9.16
N VAL A 440 -10.10 5.63 -10.48
CA VAL A 440 -11.19 6.09 -11.33
C VAL A 440 -11.90 4.89 -11.96
N HIS A 441 -11.18 4.08 -12.73
CA HIS A 441 -11.66 2.94 -13.50
C HIS A 441 -10.83 1.67 -13.22
N PRO A 442 -11.27 0.81 -12.27
CA PRO A 442 -10.47 -0.32 -11.80
C PRO A 442 -9.91 -1.20 -12.92
N ILE A 443 -8.62 -1.54 -12.82
CA ILE A 443 -7.95 -2.43 -13.79
C ILE A 443 -8.33 -3.87 -13.47
N SER A 444 -8.97 -4.53 -14.43
CA SER A 444 -9.63 -5.82 -14.20
C SER A 444 -8.70 -7.02 -14.21
N ASN A 445 -7.59 -6.97 -14.95
CA ASN A 445 -6.61 -8.05 -15.10
C ASN A 445 -5.37 -7.56 -15.87
N LEU A 446 -4.35 -8.43 -15.98
CA LEU A 446 -3.10 -8.12 -16.66
C LEU A 446 -3.27 -7.75 -18.15
N LEU A 447 -4.23 -8.35 -18.85
CA LEU A 447 -4.52 -7.98 -20.25
C LEU A 447 -5.12 -6.58 -20.36
N ASP A 448 -5.90 -6.16 -19.37
CA ASP A 448 -6.43 -4.80 -19.28
C ASP A 448 -5.32 -3.78 -19.05
N LEU A 449 -4.41 -4.06 -18.11
CA LEU A 449 -3.21 -3.24 -17.92
C LEU A 449 -2.38 -3.14 -19.21
N LYS A 450 -2.15 -4.27 -19.88
CA LYS A 450 -1.39 -4.29 -21.14
C LYS A 450 -2.05 -3.44 -22.23
N ARG A 451 -3.39 -3.42 -22.31
CA ARG A 451 -4.10 -2.54 -23.25
C ARG A 451 -3.90 -1.07 -22.90
N ARG A 452 -4.04 -0.71 -21.62
CA ARG A 452 -3.89 0.68 -21.11
C ARG A 452 -2.47 1.24 -21.23
N LEU A 453 -1.47 0.36 -21.31
CA LEU A 453 -0.07 0.72 -21.56
C LEU A 453 0.38 0.46 -23.00
N GLY A 454 -0.55 0.03 -23.87
CA GLY A 454 -0.28 -0.41 -25.23
C GLY A 454 -0.40 0.70 -26.28
N ILE A 455 -0.55 0.27 -27.54
CA ILE A 455 -0.69 1.15 -28.70
C ILE A 455 -1.94 2.03 -28.55
N GLY A 456 -1.85 3.31 -28.92
CA GLY A 456 -2.97 4.24 -28.81
C GLY A 456 -3.27 4.67 -27.36
N ARG A 457 -2.40 4.30 -26.41
CA ARG A 457 -2.50 4.68 -25.00
C ARG A 457 -1.16 5.24 -24.51
N ARG A 458 -1.22 6.14 -23.52
CA ARG A 458 -0.05 6.65 -22.80
C ARG A 458 -0.39 6.68 -21.32
N CYS A 459 0.58 6.33 -20.48
CA CYS A 459 0.48 6.48 -19.04
C CYS A 459 1.68 7.28 -18.55
N PHE A 460 1.44 8.25 -17.68
CA PHE A 460 2.48 9.10 -17.12
C PHE A 460 2.41 9.07 -15.61
N GLY A 461 3.55 8.98 -14.94
CA GLY A 461 3.67 9.04 -13.48
C GLY A 461 4.52 10.23 -13.04
N TYR A 462 4.11 10.89 -11.96
CA TYR A 462 4.92 11.87 -11.23
C TYR A 462 5.61 11.20 -10.05
N PHE A 463 6.94 11.26 -10.04
CA PHE A 463 7.79 10.66 -9.02
C PHE A 463 8.53 11.75 -8.24
N HIS A 464 8.86 11.46 -6.99
CA HIS A 464 9.71 12.32 -6.18
C HIS A 464 10.98 11.53 -5.79
N PRO A 465 12.19 12.09 -5.94
CA PRO A 465 13.43 11.39 -5.63
C PRO A 465 13.49 10.83 -4.20
N SER A 466 12.94 11.56 -3.23
CA SER A 466 12.87 11.12 -1.82
C SER A 466 11.78 10.07 -1.52
N ILE A 467 10.97 9.68 -2.52
CA ILE A 467 9.97 8.60 -2.43
C ILE A 467 10.17 7.65 -3.62
N PRO A 468 11.29 6.90 -3.65
CA PRO A 468 11.70 6.15 -4.83
C PRO A 468 10.71 5.02 -5.17
N GLY A 469 10.48 4.82 -6.47
CA GLY A 469 9.61 3.76 -7.00
C GLY A 469 8.12 3.94 -6.68
N GLU A 470 7.71 5.09 -6.17
CA GLU A 470 6.33 5.40 -5.82
C GLU A 470 5.78 6.47 -6.77
N PRO A 471 4.83 6.14 -7.67
CA PRO A 471 4.17 7.14 -8.48
C PRO A 471 3.23 7.93 -7.57
N LEU A 472 3.46 9.22 -7.31
CA LEU A 472 2.58 10.02 -6.44
C LEU A 472 1.25 10.37 -7.12
N ILE A 473 1.32 10.62 -8.42
CA ILE A 473 0.19 10.78 -9.32
C ILE A 473 0.49 9.95 -10.55
N PHE A 474 -0.50 9.28 -11.11
CA PHE A 474 -0.40 8.81 -12.49
C PHE A 474 -1.62 9.22 -13.31
N ILE A 475 -1.41 9.31 -14.61
CA ILE A 475 -2.32 9.90 -15.59
C ILE A 475 -2.40 8.95 -16.78
N GLU A 476 -3.60 8.43 -17.06
CA GLU A 476 -3.87 7.61 -18.23
C GLU A 476 -4.48 8.46 -19.35
N VAL A 477 -3.95 8.31 -20.56
CA VAL A 477 -4.33 9.06 -21.76
C VAL A 477 -4.65 8.11 -22.90
N ALA A 478 -5.79 8.31 -23.54
CA ALA A 478 -6.18 7.64 -24.77
C ALA A 478 -6.00 8.56 -25.97
N LEU A 479 -5.40 8.03 -27.03
CA LEU A 479 -5.24 8.71 -28.31
C LEU A 479 -6.47 8.39 -29.17
N MET A 480 -7.22 9.44 -29.57
CA MET A 480 -8.53 9.30 -30.22
C MET A 480 -8.66 10.26 -31.39
N GLU A 481 -9.60 9.99 -32.29
CA GLU A 481 -9.95 10.90 -33.40
C GLU A 481 -10.86 12.04 -32.93
N THR A 482 -11.71 11.79 -31.93
CA THR A 482 -12.64 12.78 -31.37
C THR A 482 -12.68 12.71 -29.84
N VAL A 483 -13.22 13.75 -29.19
CA VAL A 483 -13.41 13.76 -27.72
C VAL A 483 -14.54 12.79 -27.34
N ALA A 484 -14.20 11.71 -26.63
CA ALA A 484 -15.15 10.70 -26.20
C ALA A 484 -16.24 11.25 -25.27
N GLN A 485 -17.41 10.62 -25.34
CA GLN A 485 -18.57 10.95 -24.50
C GLN A 485 -18.77 9.96 -23.36
N THR A 486 -18.42 8.69 -23.59
CA THR A 486 -18.61 7.61 -22.63
C THR A 486 -17.28 6.94 -22.28
N ILE A 487 -17.16 6.36 -21.09
CA ILE A 487 -15.94 5.64 -20.71
C ILE A 487 -15.78 4.34 -21.50
N GLN A 488 -16.90 3.78 -21.97
CA GLN A 488 -16.94 2.58 -22.79
C GLN A 488 -16.23 2.78 -24.14
N GLU A 489 -16.38 3.96 -24.77
CA GLU A 489 -15.62 4.34 -25.97
C GLU A 489 -14.10 4.29 -25.74
N VAL A 490 -13.64 4.50 -24.51
CA VAL A 490 -12.22 4.55 -24.17
C VAL A 490 -11.68 3.17 -23.75
N LEU A 491 -12.41 2.46 -22.90
CA LEU A 491 -11.95 1.18 -22.34
C LEU A 491 -12.09 0.00 -23.30
N TRP A 492 -13.02 0.06 -24.26
CA TRP A 492 -13.36 -1.05 -25.17
C TRP A 492 -12.99 -0.81 -26.63
N ASP A 493 -12.21 0.23 -26.91
CA ASP A 493 -11.62 0.52 -28.22
C ASP A 493 -10.55 -0.53 -28.58
N ASN A 494 -10.98 -1.59 -29.28
CA ASN A 494 -10.15 -2.72 -29.69
C ASN A 494 -10.55 -3.25 -31.08
N PRO A 495 -9.67 -3.20 -32.10
CA PRO A 495 -8.32 -2.61 -32.03
C PRO A 495 -8.37 -1.09 -31.90
N PRO A 496 -7.40 -0.46 -31.20
CA PRO A 496 -7.31 0.99 -31.12
C PRO A 496 -7.04 1.60 -32.50
N ILE A 497 -7.44 2.86 -32.69
CA ILE A 497 -7.13 3.58 -33.92
C ILE A 497 -5.61 3.70 -34.13
N PRO A 498 -5.13 3.76 -35.39
CA PRO A 498 -3.75 4.12 -35.69
C PRO A 498 -3.36 5.48 -35.09
N GLU A 499 -2.21 5.57 -34.41
CA GLU A 499 -1.78 6.79 -33.71
C GLU A 499 -1.59 8.01 -34.64
N ASN A 500 -1.32 7.77 -35.93
CA ASN A 500 -1.22 8.83 -36.94
C ASN A 500 -2.56 9.47 -37.30
N GLN A 501 -3.69 8.82 -36.97
CA GLN A 501 -5.04 9.35 -37.15
C GLN A 501 -5.57 10.04 -35.89
N ALA A 502 -4.89 9.88 -34.75
CA ALA A 502 -5.30 10.50 -33.50
C ALA A 502 -5.16 12.04 -33.58
N THR A 503 -6.24 12.76 -33.32
CA THR A 503 -6.25 14.24 -33.25
C THR A 503 -6.46 14.75 -31.82
N CYS A 504 -6.86 13.86 -30.92
CA CYS A 504 -7.24 14.11 -29.55
C CYS A 504 -6.43 13.25 -28.57
N ALA A 505 -5.86 13.89 -27.55
CA ALA A 505 -5.35 13.21 -26.35
C ALA A 505 -6.38 13.36 -25.23
N LEU A 506 -7.05 12.25 -24.90
CA LEU A 506 -8.10 12.19 -23.89
C LEU A 506 -7.56 11.68 -22.56
N PHE A 507 -7.50 12.55 -21.55
CA PHE A 507 -7.15 12.21 -20.18
C PHE A 507 -8.37 11.57 -19.48
N TYR A 508 -8.40 10.24 -19.36
CA TYR A 508 -9.56 9.52 -18.82
C TYR A 508 -9.37 9.00 -17.39
N SER A 509 -8.14 8.97 -16.89
CA SER A 509 -7.86 8.67 -15.47
C SER A 509 -6.73 9.54 -14.95
N ILE A 510 -6.93 10.11 -13.76
CA ILE A 510 -5.92 10.83 -12.99
C ILE A 510 -6.04 10.36 -11.54
N SER A 511 -5.06 9.59 -11.09
CA SER A 511 -5.09 8.90 -9.80
C SER A 511 -3.97 9.42 -8.91
N SER A 512 -4.33 9.92 -7.72
CA SER A 512 -3.39 10.19 -6.63
C SER A 512 -3.24 8.92 -5.80
N THR A 513 -2.02 8.40 -5.68
CA THR A 513 -1.79 7.06 -5.12
C THR A 513 -1.69 7.06 -3.59
N GLN A 514 -1.31 8.19 -3.00
CA GLN A 514 -1.09 8.32 -1.57
C GLN A 514 -2.28 9.00 -0.90
N PRO A 515 -3.05 8.30 -0.04
CA PRO A 515 -4.19 8.90 0.67
C PRO A 515 -3.78 10.11 1.52
N GLY A 516 -2.59 10.08 2.10
CA GLY A 516 -2.04 11.19 2.87
C GLY A 516 -1.64 12.41 2.05
N LEU A 517 -1.70 12.34 0.72
CA LEU A 517 -1.56 13.51 -0.16
C LEU A 517 -2.92 14.10 -0.56
N ALA A 518 -4.03 13.57 -0.04
CA ALA A 518 -5.37 14.07 -0.33
C ALA A 518 -5.48 15.58 -0.05
N GLY A 519 -5.96 16.31 -1.05
CA GLY A 519 -6.16 17.76 -0.99
C GLY A 519 -4.88 18.60 -1.02
N ILE A 520 -3.71 17.99 -1.21
CA ILE A 520 -2.47 18.72 -1.51
C ILE A 520 -2.47 19.05 -2.99
N ASN A 521 -2.22 20.31 -3.31
CA ASN A 521 -2.02 20.72 -4.68
C ASN A 521 -0.57 20.40 -5.07
N LEU A 522 -0.34 19.21 -5.63
CA LEU A 522 0.97 18.78 -6.16
C LEU A 522 1.38 19.53 -7.43
N GLY A 523 0.58 20.51 -7.87
CA GLY A 523 0.98 21.46 -8.87
C GLY A 523 -0.13 21.99 -9.74
N LYS A 524 -0.08 23.31 -9.93
CA LYS A 524 -0.55 23.91 -11.18
C LYS A 524 0.33 23.34 -12.30
N PHE A 525 -0.27 23.05 -13.46
CA PHE A 525 0.45 22.65 -14.68
C PHE A 525 0.96 21.21 -14.73
N LEU A 526 0.51 20.32 -13.84
CA LEU A 526 0.76 18.88 -13.96
C LEU A 526 0.28 18.36 -15.33
N ILE A 527 -0.91 18.80 -15.74
CA ILE A 527 -1.47 18.42 -17.04
C ILE A 527 -0.74 19.13 -18.18
N LYS A 528 -0.32 20.39 -18.00
CA LYS A 528 0.43 21.15 -19.01
C LYS A 528 1.76 20.47 -19.36
N ARG A 529 2.50 19.90 -18.40
CA ARG A 529 3.74 19.14 -18.68
C ARG A 529 3.46 17.89 -19.52
N VAL A 530 2.39 17.15 -19.22
CA VAL A 530 1.97 15.99 -20.03
C VAL A 530 1.54 16.42 -21.43
N ILE A 531 0.72 17.47 -21.54
CA ILE A 531 0.32 18.06 -22.83
C ILE A 531 1.56 18.45 -23.65
N THR A 532 2.56 19.09 -23.03
CA THR A 532 3.80 19.51 -23.71
C THR A 532 4.56 18.30 -24.25
N LEU A 533 4.66 17.23 -23.47
CA LEU A 533 5.32 15.99 -23.88
C LEU A 533 4.56 15.31 -25.02
N VAL A 534 3.24 15.14 -24.88
CA VAL A 534 2.40 14.55 -25.94
C VAL A 534 2.45 15.38 -27.21
N LYS A 535 2.42 16.73 -27.13
CA LYS A 535 2.48 17.62 -28.29
C LYS A 535 3.84 17.57 -28.99
N LYS A 536 4.93 17.38 -28.22
CA LYS A 536 6.28 17.19 -28.75
C LYS A 536 6.37 15.89 -29.54
N ASP A 537 5.82 14.80 -29.00
CA ASP A 537 5.89 13.48 -29.62
C ASP A 537 4.87 13.30 -30.75
N MET A 538 3.74 14.00 -30.68
CA MET A 538 2.62 13.92 -31.64
C MET A 538 2.14 15.32 -32.04
N PRO A 539 2.85 16.01 -32.96
CA PRO A 539 2.53 17.39 -33.33
C PRO A 539 1.15 17.58 -33.97
N HIS A 540 0.59 16.54 -34.60
CA HIS A 540 -0.73 16.54 -35.24
C HIS A 540 -1.89 16.51 -34.23
N VAL A 541 -1.66 16.08 -32.98
CA VAL A 541 -2.67 16.13 -31.92
C VAL A 541 -2.92 17.59 -31.52
N SER A 542 -4.12 18.09 -31.79
CA SER A 542 -4.51 19.48 -31.51
C SER A 542 -5.44 19.61 -30.31
N THR A 543 -6.18 18.53 -29.99
CA THR A 543 -7.21 18.55 -28.96
C THR A 543 -6.71 17.85 -27.70
N PHE A 544 -6.80 18.53 -26.56
CA PHE A 544 -6.46 17.98 -25.26
C PHE A 544 -7.69 18.10 -24.37
N ALA A 545 -8.29 16.98 -24.02
CA ALA A 545 -9.55 16.94 -23.31
C ALA A 545 -9.54 15.86 -22.23
N THR A 546 -10.40 15.96 -21.24
CA THR A 546 -10.58 14.90 -20.25
C THR A 546 -11.92 14.22 -20.44
N LEU A 547 -12.09 13.03 -19.86
CA LEU A 547 -13.39 12.47 -19.55
C LEU A 547 -13.40 12.19 -18.05
N SER A 548 -13.91 13.16 -17.28
CA SER A 548 -13.72 13.22 -15.83
C SER A 548 -15.00 12.84 -15.07
N PRO A 549 -14.90 12.15 -13.92
CA PRO A 549 -16.04 11.92 -13.03
C PRO A 549 -16.44 13.23 -12.32
N ILE A 550 -17.64 13.24 -11.73
CA ILE A 550 -18.18 14.37 -10.96
C ILE A 550 -18.50 13.91 -9.53
N PRO A 551 -17.47 13.58 -8.71
CA PRO A 551 -17.67 12.97 -7.41
C PRO A 551 -18.35 13.95 -6.44
N GLY A 552 -19.52 13.54 -5.94
CA GLY A 552 -20.27 14.31 -4.93
C GLY A 552 -21.48 15.07 -5.49
N PHE A 553 -21.73 15.03 -6.80
CA PHE A 553 -22.93 15.62 -7.39
C PHE A 553 -24.22 15.02 -6.78
N MET A 554 -24.32 13.70 -6.73
CA MET A 554 -25.50 13.04 -6.15
C MET A 554 -25.64 13.34 -4.65
N GLN A 555 -24.53 13.35 -3.91
CA GLN A 555 -24.54 13.70 -2.49
C GLN A 555 -25.04 15.14 -2.27
N TRP A 556 -24.55 16.09 -3.08
CA TRP A 556 -25.01 17.47 -3.05
C TRP A 556 -26.50 17.58 -3.37
N LEU A 557 -26.95 16.90 -4.43
CA LEU A 557 -28.34 16.95 -4.88
C LEU A 557 -29.29 16.37 -3.82
N LEU A 558 -28.99 15.18 -3.31
CA LEU A 558 -29.78 14.55 -2.25
C LEU A 558 -29.81 15.40 -0.98
N SER A 559 -28.68 16.02 -0.60
CA SER A 559 -28.63 16.94 0.53
C SER A 559 -29.48 18.19 0.32
N LYS A 560 -29.47 18.76 -0.90
CA LYS A 560 -30.30 19.91 -1.26
C LYS A 560 -31.79 19.55 -1.19
N LEU A 561 -32.21 18.47 -1.84
CA LEU A 561 -33.59 18.00 -1.84
C LEU A 561 -34.09 17.69 -0.41
N SER A 562 -33.28 17.00 0.39
CA SER A 562 -33.62 16.68 1.80
C SER A 562 -33.73 17.91 2.69
N SER A 563 -32.91 18.94 2.45
CA SER A 563 -32.98 20.18 3.22
C SER A 563 -34.29 20.93 2.94
N GLN A 564 -34.73 20.96 1.68
CA GLN A 564 -35.93 21.68 1.26
C GLN A 564 -37.22 20.96 1.67
N SER A 565 -37.24 19.62 1.69
CA SER A 565 -38.41 18.85 2.14
C SER A 565 -38.74 19.09 3.63
N ARG A 566 -37.72 19.22 4.49
CA ARG A 566 -37.90 19.50 5.92
C ARG A 566 -38.52 20.87 6.19
N PHE A 567 -38.13 21.90 5.42
CA PHE A 567 -38.74 23.23 5.55
C PHE A 567 -40.23 23.23 5.15
N ALA A 568 -40.62 22.42 4.15
CA ALA A 568 -42.01 22.30 3.73
C ALA A 568 -42.91 21.53 4.72
N GLU A 569 -42.34 20.74 5.63
CA GLU A 569 -43.06 20.07 6.72
C GLU A 569 -43.27 21.02 7.93
N ASP A 570 -42.25 21.80 8.31
CA ASP A 570 -42.34 22.77 9.41
C ASP A 570 -43.35 23.91 9.13
N GLU A 571 -43.49 24.34 7.88
CA GLU A 571 -44.50 25.33 7.47
C GLU A 571 -45.93 24.77 7.50
N ARG A 572 -46.12 23.46 7.31
CA ARG A 572 -47.44 22.80 7.42
C ARG A 572 -47.87 22.57 8.87
N GLY A 573 -46.94 22.61 9.83
CA GLY A 573 -47.19 22.38 11.26
C GLY A 573 -47.44 23.64 12.12
N THR A 574 -47.14 24.85 11.63
CA THR A 574 -47.13 26.05 12.47
C THR A 574 -47.90 27.21 11.82
N GLN A 575 -49.16 27.42 12.20
CA GLN A 575 -49.87 28.69 11.95
C GLN A 575 -49.29 29.79 12.86
N SER A 576 -48.14 30.35 12.49
CA SER A 576 -47.67 31.59 13.10
C SER A 576 -47.20 32.55 12.00
N ASN A 577 -47.83 33.72 11.95
CA ASN A 577 -47.52 34.85 11.08
C ASN A 577 -46.15 35.45 11.44
N SER A 578 -45.05 34.76 11.07
CA SER A 578 -43.73 35.37 10.97
C SER A 578 -43.33 35.49 9.49
N PRO A 579 -42.67 36.59 9.10
CA PRO A 579 -42.36 36.88 7.71
C PRO A 579 -41.44 35.80 7.13
N SER A 580 -41.72 35.44 5.87
CA SER A 580 -41.11 34.37 5.07
C SER A 580 -39.65 34.08 5.42
N SER A 581 -39.36 32.83 5.78
CA SER A 581 -37.98 32.38 6.00
C SER A 581 -37.16 32.56 4.72
N THR A 582 -36.04 33.26 4.82
CA THR A 582 -35.16 33.71 3.72
C THR A 582 -34.39 32.57 3.03
N PHE A 583 -34.80 31.30 3.17
CA PHE A 583 -33.98 30.14 2.79
C PHE A 583 -34.75 29.00 2.10
N SER A 584 -35.90 29.30 1.47
CA SER A 584 -36.52 28.38 0.51
C SER A 584 -35.84 28.55 -0.86
N GLU A 585 -35.18 27.49 -1.32
CA GLU A 585 -34.52 27.47 -2.62
C GLU A 585 -35.30 26.56 -3.59
N LYS A 586 -35.81 27.13 -4.68
CA LYS A 586 -36.44 26.36 -5.76
C LYS A 586 -35.36 25.66 -6.59
N VAL A 587 -35.16 24.37 -6.32
CA VAL A 587 -34.18 23.52 -7.04
C VAL A 587 -34.70 23.14 -8.43
N LEU A 588 -36.00 22.84 -8.53
CA LEU A 588 -36.67 22.45 -9.77
C LEU A 588 -37.36 23.64 -10.45
N LEU A 589 -37.38 23.62 -11.78
CA LEU A 589 -38.22 24.51 -12.57
C LEU A 589 -39.68 24.02 -12.56
N PRO A 590 -40.69 24.89 -12.76
CA PRO A 590 -42.10 24.50 -12.76
C PRO A 590 -42.43 23.38 -13.75
N GLU A 591 -41.83 23.41 -14.94
CA GLU A 591 -42.04 22.41 -15.99
C GLU A 591 -41.43 21.06 -15.61
N GLU A 592 -40.31 21.06 -14.90
CA GLU A 592 -39.64 19.85 -14.41
C GLU A 592 -40.41 19.21 -13.27
N GLU A 593 -40.92 20.03 -12.35
CA GLU A 593 -41.81 19.57 -11.28
C GLU A 593 -43.08 18.94 -11.87
N GLN A 594 -43.71 19.58 -12.86
CA GLN A 594 -44.86 19.01 -13.55
C GLN A 594 -44.53 17.68 -14.24
N ALA A 595 -43.38 17.59 -14.92
CA ALA A 595 -42.94 16.35 -15.57
C ALA A 595 -42.69 15.22 -14.55
N LEU A 596 -42.08 15.52 -13.40
CA LEU A 596 -41.88 14.54 -12.32
C LEU A 596 -43.20 14.08 -11.70
N MET A 597 -44.14 14.99 -11.49
CA MET A 597 -45.47 14.68 -10.95
C MET A 597 -46.29 13.80 -11.90
N SER A 598 -46.05 13.85 -13.21
CA SER A 598 -46.69 12.95 -14.18
C SER A 598 -46.20 11.49 -14.10
N LEU A 599 -45.06 11.25 -13.42
CA LEU A 599 -44.49 9.91 -13.25
C LEU A 599 -44.99 9.20 -11.98
N SER A 600 -45.51 9.92 -11.01
CA SER A 600 -46.04 9.32 -9.79
C SER A 600 -47.46 8.79 -10.02
N ASP A 601 -47.63 7.47 -9.95
CA ASP A 601 -48.94 6.81 -10.03
C ASP A 601 -49.76 6.97 -8.72
N ASP A 602 -49.17 7.57 -7.68
CA ASP A 602 -49.76 7.76 -6.35
C ASP A 602 -50.46 9.11 -6.22
N SER A 603 -51.80 9.07 -6.26
CA SER A 603 -52.72 10.19 -6.00
C SER A 603 -52.72 10.69 -4.54
N SER A 604 -51.63 10.48 -3.78
CA SER A 604 -51.54 10.93 -2.38
C SER A 604 -51.26 12.43 -2.35
N SER A 605 -52.22 13.18 -1.80
CA SER A 605 -52.42 14.63 -1.93
C SER A 605 -51.39 15.53 -1.22
N GLY A 606 -50.09 15.24 -1.28
CA GLY A 606 -49.10 16.01 -0.53
C GLY A 606 -47.64 15.97 -0.99
N SER A 607 -47.26 15.12 -1.95
CA SER A 607 -45.86 15.06 -2.43
C SER A 607 -45.59 16.20 -3.42
N ASN A 608 -44.61 17.05 -3.15
CA ASN A 608 -44.08 18.02 -4.13
C ASN A 608 -43.06 17.33 -5.07
N GLY A 609 -42.74 17.94 -6.21
CA GLY A 609 -41.83 17.32 -7.20
C GLY A 609 -40.43 17.03 -6.66
N MET A 610 -39.97 17.81 -5.67
CA MET A 610 -38.68 17.58 -4.99
C MET A 610 -38.70 16.32 -4.12
N GLU A 611 -39.79 16.04 -3.42
CA GLU A 611 -39.98 14.80 -2.65
C GLU A 611 -40.05 13.58 -3.57
N VAL A 612 -40.73 13.70 -4.72
CA VAL A 612 -40.77 12.65 -5.75
C VAL A 612 -39.36 12.36 -6.26
N LEU A 613 -38.61 13.40 -6.64
CA LEU A 613 -37.23 13.24 -7.10
C LEU A 613 -36.33 12.63 -6.02
N LEU A 614 -36.46 13.08 -4.77
CA LEU A 614 -35.69 12.54 -3.64
C LEU A 614 -35.98 11.05 -3.45
N LYS A 615 -37.25 10.64 -3.47
CA LYS A 615 -37.65 9.23 -3.34
C LYS A 615 -37.07 8.39 -4.48
N LEU A 616 -37.17 8.85 -5.73
CA LEU A 616 -36.65 8.14 -6.90
C LEU A 616 -35.13 7.95 -6.83
N LEU A 617 -34.38 9.00 -6.45
CA LEU A 617 -32.92 8.98 -6.42
C LEU A 617 -32.33 8.30 -5.17
N SER A 618 -33.11 8.17 -4.09
CA SER A 618 -32.65 7.56 -2.83
C SER A 618 -32.81 6.02 -2.80
N VAL A 619 -33.40 5.41 -3.83
CA VAL A 619 -33.55 3.95 -3.91
C VAL A 619 -32.19 3.29 -4.02
N LYS A 620 -31.87 2.41 -3.07
CA LYS A 620 -30.54 1.75 -2.95
C LYS A 620 -30.10 1.02 -4.22
N ASN A 621 -31.02 0.38 -4.94
CA ASN A 621 -30.69 -0.40 -6.14
C ASN A 621 -30.48 0.48 -7.38
N CYS A 622 -30.76 1.77 -7.30
CA CYS A 622 -30.67 2.71 -8.42
C CYS A 622 -31.43 2.25 -9.68
N ASP A 623 -32.55 1.53 -9.52
CA ASP A 623 -33.35 0.96 -10.63
C ASP A 623 -33.78 2.05 -11.65
N TRP A 624 -33.93 3.28 -11.17
CA TRP A 624 -34.21 4.45 -12.00
C TRP A 624 -33.22 4.64 -13.16
N ALA A 625 -31.95 4.27 -12.98
CA ALA A 625 -30.88 4.44 -13.96
C ALA A 625 -31.03 3.51 -15.18
N THR A 626 -31.93 2.52 -15.12
CA THR A 626 -32.23 1.58 -16.22
C THR A 626 -33.65 1.71 -16.75
N SER A 627 -34.49 2.53 -16.11
CA SER A 627 -35.91 2.60 -16.43
C SER A 627 -36.18 3.45 -17.69
N PRO A 628 -36.72 2.87 -18.77
CA PRO A 628 -37.01 3.62 -20.00
C PRO A 628 -38.13 4.66 -19.80
N ARG A 629 -38.96 4.52 -18.75
CA ARG A 629 -40.00 5.50 -18.39
C ARG A 629 -39.40 6.71 -17.67
N LEU A 630 -38.41 6.51 -16.81
CA LEU A 630 -37.87 7.55 -15.93
C LEU A 630 -36.75 8.36 -16.59
N LEU A 631 -35.88 7.73 -17.38
CA LEU A 631 -34.71 8.38 -17.96
C LEU A 631 -35.03 9.63 -18.81
N PRO A 632 -36.06 9.64 -19.69
CA PRO A 632 -36.36 10.83 -20.51
C PRO A 632 -36.79 12.05 -19.69
N VAL A 633 -37.34 11.84 -18.50
CA VAL A 633 -37.73 12.92 -17.58
C VAL A 633 -36.55 13.34 -16.71
N LEU A 634 -35.76 12.38 -16.22
CA LEU A 634 -34.64 12.65 -15.33
C LEU A 634 -33.44 13.29 -16.04
N GLU A 635 -33.18 12.92 -17.30
CA GLU A 635 -32.04 13.43 -18.08
C GLU A 635 -31.98 14.97 -18.13
N PRO A 636 -33.00 15.70 -18.63
CA PRO A 636 -32.93 17.15 -18.71
C PRO A 636 -32.74 17.82 -17.34
N ILE A 637 -33.42 17.29 -16.30
CA ILE A 637 -33.37 17.79 -14.92
C ILE A 637 -31.96 17.63 -14.34
N LEU A 638 -31.43 16.40 -14.38
CA LEU A 638 -30.12 16.09 -13.80
C LEU A 638 -28.98 16.76 -14.57
N MET A 639 -29.09 16.88 -15.89
CA MET A 639 -28.08 17.57 -16.70
C MET A 639 -28.03 19.08 -16.40
N ARG A 640 -29.19 19.74 -16.20
CA ARG A 640 -29.24 21.14 -15.75
C ARG A 640 -28.67 21.31 -14.35
N LEU A 641 -29.12 20.47 -13.41
CA LEU A 641 -28.64 20.52 -12.02
C LEU A 641 -27.14 20.24 -11.93
N CYS A 642 -26.61 19.36 -12.78
CA CYS A 642 -25.18 19.10 -12.91
C CYS A 642 -24.43 20.34 -13.44
N ALA A 643 -24.96 21.02 -14.47
CA ALA A 643 -24.39 22.28 -14.94
C ALA A 643 -24.34 23.34 -13.83
N ARG A 644 -25.41 23.44 -13.04
CA ARG A 644 -25.47 24.33 -11.87
C ARG A 644 -24.41 23.94 -10.83
N TYR A 645 -24.30 22.67 -10.50
CA TYR A 645 -23.32 22.15 -9.55
C TYR A 645 -21.87 22.48 -9.95
N LEU A 646 -21.55 22.31 -11.24
CA LEU A 646 -20.21 22.59 -11.76
C LEU A 646 -19.89 24.09 -11.85
N LEU A 647 -20.85 24.92 -12.29
CA LEU A 647 -20.60 26.32 -12.63
C LEU A 647 -20.89 27.31 -11.50
N GLN A 648 -21.98 27.09 -10.75
CA GLN A 648 -22.53 28.05 -9.79
C GLN A 648 -22.20 27.70 -8.33
N GLU A 649 -22.22 26.42 -7.95
CA GLU A 649 -21.99 26.02 -6.56
C GLU A 649 -20.51 26.18 -6.18
N LYS A 650 -20.23 26.87 -5.05
CA LYS A 650 -18.87 27.21 -4.62
C LYS A 650 -18.56 26.77 -3.19
N LYS A 651 -17.28 26.47 -2.96
CA LYS A 651 -16.65 26.35 -1.64
C LYS A 651 -15.48 27.32 -1.57
N ARG A 652 -15.56 28.30 -0.65
CA ARG A 652 -14.53 29.35 -0.50
C ARG A 652 -14.20 30.07 -1.82
N GLY A 653 -15.25 30.39 -2.59
CA GLY A 653 -15.12 31.09 -3.89
C GLY A 653 -14.58 30.24 -5.05
N LYS A 654 -14.37 28.94 -4.86
CA LYS A 654 -13.92 27.98 -5.90
C LYS A 654 -15.01 26.94 -6.17
N ALA A 655 -14.93 26.22 -7.30
CA ALA A 655 -15.87 25.15 -7.64
C ALA A 655 -16.04 24.17 -6.46
N LEU A 656 -17.29 23.80 -6.18
CA LEU A 656 -17.62 22.87 -5.10
C LEU A 656 -17.08 21.46 -5.39
N ASP A 657 -17.22 21.01 -6.64
CA ASP A 657 -16.67 19.73 -7.10
C ASP A 657 -15.13 19.75 -7.09
N SER A 658 -14.55 18.70 -6.50
CA SER A 658 -13.09 18.61 -6.32
C SER A 658 -12.32 18.39 -7.62
N VAL A 659 -12.91 17.66 -8.57
CA VAL A 659 -12.31 17.33 -9.87
C VAL A 659 -12.40 18.54 -10.81
N ALA A 660 -13.54 19.24 -10.82
CA ALA A 660 -13.73 20.53 -11.47
C ALA A 660 -12.70 21.52 -10.95
N ASN A 661 -12.59 21.66 -9.63
CA ASN A 661 -11.61 22.55 -9.04
C ASN A 661 -10.18 22.20 -9.47
N PHE A 662 -9.82 20.91 -9.57
CA PHE A 662 -8.51 20.49 -10.07
C PHE A 662 -8.28 20.89 -11.54
N HIS A 663 -9.20 20.59 -12.45
CA HIS A 663 -9.01 20.89 -13.88
C HIS A 663 -9.02 22.40 -14.17
N LEU A 664 -9.90 23.15 -13.50
CA LEU A 664 -9.99 24.61 -13.63
C LEU A 664 -8.74 25.31 -13.07
N GLN A 665 -8.15 24.82 -11.97
CA GLN A 665 -6.84 25.30 -11.50
C GLN A 665 -5.69 25.02 -12.49
N ASN A 666 -5.84 23.98 -13.30
CA ASN A 666 -4.91 23.63 -14.36
C ASN A 666 -5.20 24.35 -15.70
N GLY A 667 -6.18 25.27 -15.74
CA GLY A 667 -6.45 26.09 -16.92
C GLY A 667 -7.38 25.45 -17.95
N ALA A 668 -8.13 24.41 -17.56
CA ALA A 668 -9.16 23.85 -18.43
C ALA A 668 -10.42 24.72 -18.43
N MET A 669 -11.28 24.50 -19.42
CA MET A 669 -12.67 24.97 -19.44
C MET A 669 -13.64 23.80 -19.46
N VAL A 670 -14.85 24.00 -18.96
CA VAL A 670 -15.93 22.99 -18.99
C VAL A 670 -16.50 22.95 -20.41
N GLU A 671 -16.28 21.86 -21.15
CA GLU A 671 -16.70 21.79 -22.56
C GLU A 671 -18.07 21.16 -22.72
N ARG A 672 -18.28 19.97 -22.14
CA ARG A 672 -19.50 19.18 -22.33
C ARG A 672 -19.81 18.35 -21.10
N ILE A 673 -21.09 18.25 -20.76
CA ILE A 673 -21.62 17.30 -19.77
C ILE A 673 -22.18 16.12 -20.56
N ASN A 674 -21.84 14.90 -20.15
CA ASN A 674 -22.17 13.67 -20.86
C ASN A 674 -23.12 12.83 -20.00
N TRP A 675 -24.34 12.64 -20.50
CA TRP A 675 -25.36 11.81 -19.85
C TRP A 675 -25.03 10.33 -19.96
N MET A 676 -25.18 9.58 -18.87
CA MET A 676 -24.95 8.12 -18.81
C MET A 676 -23.60 7.68 -19.40
N ALA A 677 -22.58 8.50 -19.18
CA ALA A 677 -21.20 8.31 -19.62
C ALA A 677 -20.44 7.26 -18.81
N ASP A 678 -20.79 7.08 -17.53
CA ASP A 678 -20.30 5.97 -16.70
C ASP A 678 -21.47 5.24 -16.02
N ARG A 679 -21.87 4.12 -16.62
CA ARG A 679 -22.94 3.25 -16.11
C ARG A 679 -22.49 2.26 -15.04
N SER A 680 -21.23 2.34 -14.58
CA SER A 680 -20.78 1.53 -13.46
C SER A 680 -21.57 1.89 -12.20
N GLU A 681 -21.69 0.95 -11.27
CA GLU A 681 -22.34 1.20 -9.97
C GLU A 681 -21.76 2.45 -9.30
N LYS A 682 -20.43 2.61 -9.33
CA LYS A 682 -19.74 3.79 -8.81
C LYS A 682 -20.15 5.08 -9.53
N GLY A 683 -20.19 5.09 -10.86
CA GLY A 683 -20.59 6.26 -11.65
C GLY A 683 -22.02 6.72 -11.35
N ILE A 684 -22.96 5.76 -11.24
CA ILE A 684 -24.34 6.02 -10.85
C ILE A 684 -24.43 6.62 -9.45
N HIS A 685 -23.76 6.02 -8.46
CA HIS A 685 -23.79 6.51 -7.07
C HIS A 685 -23.14 7.90 -6.91
N GLN A 686 -22.06 8.18 -7.63
CA GLN A 686 -21.33 9.46 -7.48
C GLN A 686 -22.05 10.63 -8.17
N SER A 687 -22.62 10.38 -9.34
CA SER A 687 -23.02 11.44 -10.27
C SER A 687 -24.25 11.13 -11.14
N GLY A 688 -24.98 10.05 -10.86
CA GLY A 688 -26.08 9.62 -11.73
C GLY A 688 -25.61 9.13 -13.11
N GLY A 689 -24.35 8.70 -13.20
CA GLY A 689 -23.70 8.28 -14.43
C GLY A 689 -23.23 9.43 -15.33
N ILE A 690 -23.28 10.66 -14.84
CA ILE A 690 -22.88 11.84 -15.58
C ILE A 690 -21.36 12.04 -15.48
N MET A 691 -20.71 12.20 -16.62
CA MET A 691 -19.30 12.63 -16.70
C MET A 691 -19.19 13.98 -17.38
N VAL A 692 -18.01 14.60 -17.32
CA VAL A 692 -17.76 15.91 -17.92
C VAL A 692 -16.47 15.88 -18.71
N ASN A 693 -16.47 16.53 -19.88
CA ASN A 693 -15.27 16.83 -20.62
C ASN A 693 -14.74 18.21 -20.21
N TYR A 694 -13.51 18.27 -19.71
CA TYR A 694 -12.76 19.52 -19.62
C TYR A 694 -11.81 19.62 -20.82
N VAL A 695 -11.71 20.80 -21.44
CA VAL A 695 -10.81 21.03 -22.58
C VAL A 695 -9.69 21.99 -22.20
N TYR A 696 -8.46 21.64 -22.58
CA TYR A 696 -7.26 22.45 -22.43
C TYR A 696 -6.94 23.14 -23.76
N ARG A 697 -7.37 24.40 -23.90
CA ARG A 697 -7.03 25.23 -25.05
C ARG A 697 -5.63 25.79 -24.87
N LEU A 698 -4.67 25.33 -25.66
CA LEU A 698 -3.24 25.63 -25.51
C LEU A 698 -2.94 27.13 -25.33
N GLU A 699 -3.63 27.98 -26.09
CA GLU A 699 -3.47 29.44 -26.08
C GLU A 699 -4.03 30.11 -24.82
N ASN A 700 -4.94 29.46 -24.09
CA ASN A 700 -5.67 30.07 -22.97
C ASN A 700 -5.45 29.37 -21.62
N ILE A 701 -4.59 28.35 -21.54
CA ILE A 701 -4.37 27.59 -20.29
C ILE A 701 -3.99 28.54 -19.14
N GLU A 702 -3.07 29.46 -19.39
CA GLU A 702 -2.58 30.39 -18.36
C GLU A 702 -3.63 31.42 -17.97
N ASP A 703 -4.29 32.04 -18.95
CA ASP A 703 -5.36 33.02 -18.72
C ASP A 703 -6.52 32.42 -17.93
N TYR A 704 -6.97 31.22 -18.29
CA TYR A 704 -8.08 30.54 -17.61
C TYR A 704 -7.69 30.15 -16.19
N ALA A 705 -6.46 29.63 -15.99
CA ALA A 705 -5.96 29.30 -14.66
C ALA A 705 -5.84 30.56 -13.78
N GLN A 706 -5.34 31.67 -14.31
CA GLN A 706 -5.22 32.94 -13.60
C GLN A 706 -6.59 33.53 -13.24
N SER A 707 -7.54 33.52 -14.18
CA SER A 707 -8.91 33.98 -13.94
C SER A 707 -9.60 33.16 -12.85
N TYR A 708 -9.50 31.83 -12.94
CA TYR A 708 -10.06 30.94 -11.92
C TYR A 708 -9.38 31.14 -10.57
N PHE A 709 -8.05 31.30 -10.52
CA PHE A 709 -7.31 31.51 -9.28
C PHE A 709 -7.65 32.86 -8.62
N GLY A 710 -7.72 33.94 -9.39
CA GLY A 710 -8.00 35.28 -8.88
C GLY A 710 -9.46 35.48 -8.46
N SER A 711 -10.40 35.32 -9.41
CA SER A 711 -11.80 35.66 -9.19
C SER A 711 -12.73 34.45 -9.01
N GLY A 712 -12.24 33.23 -9.23
CA GLY A 712 -13.10 32.03 -9.22
C GLY A 712 -13.96 31.89 -10.48
N LYS A 713 -13.70 32.69 -11.52
CA LYS A 713 -14.40 32.64 -12.81
C LYS A 713 -14.18 31.28 -13.47
N ILE A 714 -15.28 30.63 -13.85
CA ILE A 714 -15.27 29.36 -14.57
C ILE A 714 -15.53 29.64 -16.04
N HIS A 715 -14.64 29.16 -16.90
CA HIS A 715 -14.84 29.17 -18.35
C HIS A 715 -15.59 27.90 -18.75
N ALA A 716 -16.66 28.05 -19.53
CA ALA A 716 -17.44 26.93 -20.04
C ALA A 716 -17.98 27.21 -21.44
N SER A 717 -18.28 26.16 -22.19
CA SER A 717 -18.84 26.28 -23.54
C SER A 717 -20.25 26.92 -23.51
N PRO A 718 -20.69 27.56 -24.61
CA PRO A 718 -22.03 28.13 -24.69
C PRO A 718 -23.16 27.11 -24.45
N GLY A 719 -22.96 25.87 -24.90
CA GLY A 719 -23.96 24.80 -24.74
C GLY A 719 -24.15 24.31 -23.29
N ILE A 720 -23.23 24.62 -22.37
CA ILE A 720 -23.45 24.40 -20.93
C ILE A 720 -24.22 25.58 -20.32
N HIS A 721 -23.90 26.81 -20.73
CA HIS A 721 -24.61 27.99 -20.24
C HIS A 721 -26.09 27.97 -20.62
N SER A 722 -26.44 27.46 -21.81
CA SER A 722 -27.83 27.33 -22.24
C SER A 722 -28.64 26.30 -21.44
N ARG A 723 -28.00 25.52 -20.55
CA ARG A 723 -28.70 24.58 -19.66
C ARG A 723 -29.14 25.24 -18.36
N LEU A 724 -28.50 26.34 -17.96
CA LEU A 724 -28.85 27.14 -16.77
C LEU A 724 -29.96 28.13 -17.12
#